data_AF-A0A812RW21-F1
#
_entry.id   AF-A0A812RW21-F1
#
_cell.length_a   1.000
_cell.length_b   1.000
_cell.length_c   1.000
_cell.angle_alpha   90.00
_cell.angle_beta   90.00
_cell.angle_gamma   90.00
#
_symmetry.space_group_name_H-M   'P 1'
#
loop_
_entity.id
_entity.type
_entity.pdbx_description
1 polymer ?
#
loop_
_entity_poly.entity_id
_entity_poly.type
_entity_poly.pdbx_seq_one_letter_code
_entity_poly.pdbx_strand_id
1 'polypeptide(L)'
;KPDVPFGDLDESIRQGQRQGFAVNPDSLTQVELNLHPINSSFTLRSDGVELVNLAEFLKENDVYPETASVASHETRMAVGKAMLSFLEQRFAREIIHLADTSRVSGGAIYAEATVRHTGSSTLRNAHHVFHMDKLWDGVARLTETSTKEGGVRATVHAHWPFSQQDFEDRGYSFDDYVRMVDAQDPGVLNLWVSLTPGMLNQHPIAFLLNGANGQNAISSAPDLNDMVSTMHVQIKNYNDTITVLRSSVASAETALWGMAPNMTFGQALLFYNDRTPHSAVWLTQEPDTERISAEIRVLVTDRPLQDAKILAETADSDCAVRAVSLLQKTAAAPRTQMRPECLMVDVVIPAVVVTLLGTIVLHLIFRCVVDSAPVTYMLALGVYANFQDNLLFTVVLVRSHVLALQFQASPLASGCLVGAHKMGTAVGMVLVFLALKFYPECWRRPRRGLVAGALLQIVFSCAFALLAFFEVEGRLWVLWVLVTSRLLLGMGGGLQVSLAWNLAARLPSEHRALHNLRLFVAGCLGLGAGPLVSSLATATAKIVPCSSDLDGSEGMLALLALIPWMQLCLLLPPLPSLEQMPDCRTAGGKSGARAAVVCLCLAMLVLRNLSLASLEVGTAELFQSKYDIQPGLAGLLCAIIVFTALPVQLLYERLQVGKQSRVSLQSMLWASLAAGCFLIFENFATFYIASMLFFPMMALSSGIVMARMQDYVMPDGSLLDRNTTTLLGLVMADFLGRGFGPISARYGIALGEQQGFAMTQITYAAVSVVLFMVSEAASYRAIQGKTESETDTSESSGDDSSSVASKGG
;
A
#
# COMPACT_ATOMS: atom_id res chain seq x y z
N LYS A 1 -17.83 -32.56 -33.50
CA LYS A 1 -18.06 -33.23 -34.81
C LYS A 1 -16.71 -33.70 -35.39
N PRO A 2 -16.66 -34.67 -36.32
CA PRO A 2 -15.40 -35.17 -36.89
C PRO A 2 -14.64 -34.14 -37.74
N ASP A 3 -15.34 -33.13 -38.26
CA ASP A 3 -14.83 -32.08 -39.15
C ASP A 3 -14.43 -30.78 -38.43
N VAL A 4 -14.41 -30.77 -37.09
CA VAL A 4 -13.97 -29.58 -36.35
C VAL A 4 -12.48 -29.34 -36.64
N PRO A 5 -12.13 -28.17 -37.22
CA PRO A 5 -10.78 -27.90 -37.64
C PRO A 5 -9.85 -27.79 -36.44
N PHE A 6 -8.57 -28.00 -36.71
CA PHE A 6 -7.47 -27.67 -35.82
C PHE A 6 -7.11 -26.18 -36.03
N GLY A 7 -6.80 -25.45 -34.97
CA GLY A 7 -6.47 -24.02 -35.06
C GLY A 7 -7.49 -23.07 -34.44
N ASP A 8 -7.35 -21.79 -34.74
CA ASP A 8 -8.25 -20.73 -34.27
C ASP A 8 -9.67 -20.96 -34.79
N LEU A 9 -10.64 -21.00 -33.87
CA LEU A 9 -12.02 -20.82 -34.25
C LEU A 9 -12.18 -19.36 -34.69
N ASP A 10 -12.73 -19.16 -35.88
CA ASP A 10 -12.95 -17.88 -36.56
C ASP A 10 -13.27 -16.73 -35.57
N GLU A 11 -12.70 -15.53 -35.78
CA GLU A 11 -12.78 -14.35 -34.88
C GLU A 11 -14.23 -13.95 -34.48
N SER A 12 -15.22 -14.51 -35.18
CA SER A 12 -16.65 -14.36 -34.90
C SER A 12 -17.10 -14.89 -33.53
N ILE A 13 -16.32 -15.70 -32.81
CA ILE A 13 -16.65 -16.12 -31.43
C ILE A 13 -16.30 -15.00 -30.44
N ARG A 14 -17.06 -13.91 -30.48
CA ARG A 14 -16.99 -12.85 -29.48
C ARG A 14 -17.25 -13.44 -28.09
N GLN A 15 -16.33 -13.22 -27.15
CA GLN A 15 -16.51 -13.59 -25.75
C GLN A 15 -17.76 -12.87 -25.19
N GLY A 16 -18.88 -13.59 -25.10
CA GLY A 16 -20.05 -13.12 -24.35
C GLY A 16 -19.78 -13.07 -22.84
N GLN A 17 -20.72 -12.50 -22.07
CA GLN A 17 -20.60 -12.39 -20.60
C GLN A 17 -20.58 -13.72 -19.83
N ARG A 18 -20.83 -14.86 -20.49
CA ARG A 18 -20.78 -16.18 -19.84
C ARG A 18 -19.33 -16.60 -19.58
N GLN A 19 -19.07 -17.34 -18.50
CA GLN A 19 -17.73 -17.83 -18.13
C GLN A 19 -17.34 -19.09 -18.93
N GLY A 20 -16.05 -19.32 -19.18
CA GLY A 20 -15.48 -20.47 -19.90
C GLY A 20 -15.06 -20.19 -21.35
N PHE A 21 -14.37 -21.12 -22.00
CA PHE A 21 -14.10 -21.04 -23.45
C PHE A 21 -15.40 -21.19 -24.25
N ALA A 22 -15.48 -20.64 -25.45
CA ALA A 22 -16.63 -20.82 -26.33
C ALA A 22 -16.26 -21.75 -27.47
N VAL A 23 -17.08 -22.78 -27.67
CA VAL A 23 -17.07 -23.59 -28.88
C VAL A 23 -18.33 -23.25 -29.65
N ASN A 24 -18.23 -23.16 -30.98
CA ASN A 24 -19.41 -23.00 -31.82
C ASN A 24 -20.39 -24.17 -31.54
N PRO A 25 -21.64 -23.90 -31.11
CA PRO A 25 -22.63 -24.94 -30.85
C PRO A 25 -22.84 -25.88 -32.05
N ASP A 26 -22.72 -25.36 -33.27
CA ASP A 26 -22.84 -26.15 -34.50
C ASP A 26 -21.68 -27.14 -34.69
N SER A 27 -20.57 -26.96 -33.97
CA SER A 27 -19.44 -27.89 -33.96
C SER A 27 -19.61 -29.01 -32.91
N LEU A 28 -20.60 -28.89 -32.02
CA LEU A 28 -20.86 -29.84 -30.95
C LEU A 28 -21.80 -30.96 -31.41
N THR A 29 -21.73 -32.09 -30.72
CA THR A 29 -22.63 -33.22 -30.91
C THR A 29 -22.90 -33.81 -29.54
N GLN A 30 -24.17 -33.93 -29.19
CA GLN A 30 -24.57 -34.58 -27.95
C GLN A 30 -24.35 -36.08 -28.10
N VAL A 31 -23.76 -36.71 -27.08
CA VAL A 31 -23.51 -38.14 -27.05
C VAL A 31 -23.99 -38.69 -25.70
N GLU A 32 -24.62 -39.86 -25.73
CA GLU A 32 -24.97 -40.61 -24.53
C GLU A 32 -23.81 -41.54 -24.16
N LEU A 33 -23.42 -41.55 -22.89
CA LEU A 33 -22.26 -42.28 -22.40
C LEU A 33 -22.67 -43.33 -21.38
N ASN A 34 -22.04 -44.50 -21.47
CA ASN A 34 -22.10 -45.51 -20.41
C ASN A 34 -21.04 -45.17 -19.36
N LEU A 35 -21.47 -44.71 -18.19
CA LEU A 35 -20.60 -44.28 -17.11
C LEU A 35 -20.34 -45.43 -16.13
N HIS A 36 -19.08 -45.61 -15.76
CA HIS A 36 -18.59 -46.59 -14.82
C HIS A 36 -18.14 -45.91 -13.52
N PRO A 37 -18.50 -46.42 -12.34
CA PRO A 37 -18.03 -45.84 -11.07
C PRO A 37 -16.49 -45.92 -10.95
N ILE A 38 -15.85 -44.78 -10.67
CA ILE A 38 -14.47 -44.70 -10.20
C ILE A 38 -14.44 -45.26 -8.79
N ASN A 39 -13.74 -46.37 -8.60
CA ASN A 39 -13.61 -47.00 -7.29
C ASN A 39 -12.31 -46.57 -6.59
N SER A 40 -12.18 -46.87 -5.30
CA SER A 40 -11.01 -46.51 -4.50
C SER A 40 -9.72 -47.23 -4.88
N SER A 41 -9.77 -48.23 -5.77
CA SER A 41 -8.57 -48.89 -6.29
C SER A 41 -7.96 -48.19 -7.49
N PHE A 42 -8.67 -47.21 -8.08
CA PHE A 42 -8.15 -46.44 -9.20
C PHE A 42 -7.08 -45.48 -8.70
N THR A 43 -5.97 -45.43 -9.41
CA THR A 43 -4.86 -44.54 -9.06
C THR A 43 -4.57 -43.59 -10.18
N LEU A 44 -4.00 -42.43 -9.84
CA LEU A 44 -3.58 -41.44 -10.81
C LEU A 44 -2.69 -42.09 -11.89
N ARG A 45 -1.77 -42.97 -11.48
CA ARG A 45 -0.80 -43.62 -12.38
C ARG A 45 -1.41 -44.65 -13.32
N SER A 46 -2.30 -45.51 -12.85
CA SER A 46 -2.88 -46.59 -13.66
C SER A 46 -4.05 -46.11 -14.52
N ASP A 47 -4.92 -45.29 -13.95
CA ASP A 47 -6.24 -44.99 -14.51
C ASP A 47 -6.34 -43.55 -15.03
N GLY A 48 -5.35 -42.70 -14.71
CA GLY A 48 -5.33 -41.28 -15.07
C GLY A 48 -6.16 -40.39 -14.13
N VAL A 49 -6.84 -40.99 -13.14
CA VAL A 49 -7.68 -40.31 -12.15
C VAL A 49 -7.67 -41.08 -10.82
N GLU A 50 -7.69 -40.36 -9.71
CA GLU A 50 -7.75 -40.89 -8.34
C GLU A 50 -8.85 -40.16 -7.56
N LEU A 51 -9.69 -40.91 -6.83
CA LEU A 51 -10.66 -40.35 -5.89
C LEU A 51 -9.98 -40.22 -4.52
N VAL A 52 -9.85 -38.98 -4.04
CA VAL A 52 -9.20 -38.63 -2.78
C VAL A 52 -10.17 -37.88 -1.84
N ASN A 53 -9.78 -37.68 -0.59
CA ASN A 53 -10.60 -36.98 0.41
C ASN A 53 -9.78 -35.92 1.15
N LEU A 54 -10.23 -34.67 1.08
CA LEU A 54 -9.63 -33.48 1.68
C LEU A 54 -10.45 -32.91 2.84
N ALA A 55 -11.47 -33.62 3.32
CA ALA A 55 -12.37 -33.10 4.36
C ALA A 55 -11.62 -32.63 5.63
N GLU A 56 -10.55 -33.33 6.02
CA GLU A 56 -9.72 -32.93 7.18
C GLU A 56 -8.94 -31.65 6.90
N PHE A 57 -8.27 -31.53 5.75
CA PHE A 57 -7.54 -30.32 5.36
C PHE A 57 -8.45 -29.10 5.21
N LEU A 58 -9.66 -29.30 4.66
CA LEU A 58 -10.67 -28.25 4.56
C LEU A 58 -11.09 -27.77 5.95
N LYS A 59 -11.35 -28.71 6.86
CA LYS A 59 -11.69 -28.41 8.25
C LYS A 59 -10.57 -27.68 9.00
N GLU A 60 -9.32 -28.08 8.80
CA GLU A 60 -8.14 -27.41 9.37
C GLU A 60 -7.97 -25.96 8.88
N ASN A 61 -8.56 -25.63 7.72
CA ASN A 61 -8.59 -24.29 7.15
C ASN A 61 -9.97 -23.61 7.33
N ASP A 62 -10.77 -24.05 8.30
CA ASP A 62 -12.10 -23.47 8.65
C ASP A 62 -13.13 -23.49 7.50
N VAL A 63 -13.01 -24.44 6.58
CA VAL A 63 -13.97 -24.66 5.50
C VAL A 63 -14.89 -25.83 5.84
N TYR A 64 -16.17 -25.52 5.99
CA TYR A 64 -17.25 -26.46 6.32
C TYR A 64 -18.33 -26.43 5.22
N PRO A 65 -19.18 -27.47 5.10
CA PRO A 65 -20.27 -27.48 4.12
C PRO A 65 -21.14 -26.23 4.17
N GLU A 66 -21.46 -25.75 5.36
CA GLU A 66 -22.27 -24.56 5.61
C GLU A 66 -21.55 -23.22 5.40
N THR A 67 -20.21 -23.21 5.37
CA THR A 67 -19.42 -21.98 5.20
C THR A 67 -18.84 -21.81 3.79
N ALA A 68 -18.89 -22.86 2.97
CA ALA A 68 -18.38 -22.84 1.61
C ALA A 68 -19.17 -21.86 0.71
N SER A 69 -18.56 -20.71 0.37
CA SER A 69 -19.15 -19.67 -0.46
C SER A 69 -18.27 -19.32 -1.66
N VAL A 70 -18.87 -19.33 -2.85
CA VAL A 70 -18.22 -18.91 -4.11
C VAL A 70 -17.80 -17.44 -4.07
N ALA A 71 -18.60 -16.57 -3.42
CA ALA A 71 -18.37 -15.13 -3.38
C ALA A 71 -17.25 -14.74 -2.40
N SER A 72 -17.00 -15.54 -1.37
CA SER A 72 -16.07 -15.23 -0.29
C SER A 72 -14.62 -15.47 -0.70
N HIS A 73 -13.83 -14.39 -0.87
CA HIS A 73 -12.39 -14.49 -1.15
C HIS A 73 -11.63 -15.29 -0.08
N GLU A 74 -11.96 -15.06 1.20
CA GLU A 74 -11.36 -15.80 2.32
C GLU A 74 -11.61 -17.31 2.21
N THR A 75 -12.83 -17.71 1.83
CA THR A 75 -13.15 -19.13 1.60
C THR A 75 -12.37 -19.68 0.41
N ARG A 76 -12.25 -18.95 -0.70
CA ARG A 76 -11.47 -19.39 -1.87
C ARG A 76 -9.99 -19.59 -1.53
N MET A 77 -9.42 -18.70 -0.72
CA MET A 77 -8.06 -18.82 -0.20
C MET A 77 -7.89 -20.00 0.75
N ALA A 78 -8.82 -20.20 1.67
CA ALA A 78 -8.78 -21.31 2.61
C ALA A 78 -8.88 -22.67 1.90
N VAL A 79 -9.77 -22.78 0.91
CA VAL A 79 -9.89 -23.98 0.06
C VAL A 79 -8.60 -24.24 -0.71
N GLY A 80 -8.03 -23.22 -1.37
CA GLY A 80 -6.80 -23.40 -2.14
C GLY A 80 -5.60 -23.77 -1.26
N LYS A 81 -5.47 -23.21 -0.06
CA LYS A 81 -4.47 -23.63 0.94
C LYS A 81 -4.64 -25.08 1.37
N ALA A 82 -5.88 -25.51 1.65
CA ALA A 82 -6.18 -26.90 2.01
C ALA A 82 -5.79 -27.87 0.87
N MET A 83 -6.10 -27.49 -0.38
CA MET A 83 -5.76 -28.27 -1.57
C MET A 83 -4.25 -28.37 -1.78
N LEU A 84 -3.50 -27.28 -1.66
CA LEU A 84 -2.04 -27.29 -1.77
C LEU A 84 -1.39 -28.12 -0.66
N SER A 85 -1.83 -27.96 0.59
CA SER A 85 -1.31 -28.71 1.74
C SER A 85 -1.52 -30.22 1.57
N PHE A 86 -2.70 -30.63 1.10
CA PHE A 86 -2.99 -32.03 0.77
C PHE A 86 -2.03 -32.57 -0.30
N LEU A 87 -1.81 -31.81 -1.37
CA LEU A 87 -0.93 -32.23 -2.47
C LEU A 87 0.53 -32.32 -2.03
N GLU A 88 1.02 -31.36 -1.24
CA GLU A 88 2.37 -31.38 -0.68
C GLU A 88 2.59 -32.62 0.19
N GLN A 89 1.63 -32.94 1.06
CA GLN A 89 1.69 -34.15 1.88
C GLN A 89 1.61 -35.43 1.02
N ARG A 90 0.72 -35.46 0.02
CA ARG A 90 0.49 -36.63 -0.84
C ARG A 90 1.71 -36.99 -1.69
N PHE A 91 2.44 -35.99 -2.16
CA PHE A 91 3.61 -36.19 -3.03
C PHE A 91 4.94 -36.07 -2.31
N ALA A 92 4.97 -35.55 -1.08
CA ALA A 92 6.18 -35.24 -0.32
C ALA A 92 7.15 -34.33 -1.10
N ARG A 93 6.60 -33.40 -1.87
CA ARG A 93 7.30 -32.48 -2.77
C ARG A 93 6.68 -31.09 -2.68
N GLU A 94 7.44 -30.08 -3.06
CA GLU A 94 6.89 -28.73 -3.19
C GLU A 94 5.86 -28.68 -4.33
N ILE A 95 4.77 -27.96 -4.11
CA ILE A 95 3.68 -27.78 -5.07
C ILE A 95 3.62 -26.31 -5.49
N ILE A 96 3.53 -26.05 -6.79
CA ILE A 96 3.35 -24.69 -7.31
C ILE A 96 1.94 -24.57 -7.89
N HIS A 97 1.14 -23.65 -7.35
CA HIS A 97 -0.13 -23.24 -7.96
C HIS A 97 0.14 -22.56 -9.30
N LEU A 98 -0.35 -23.14 -10.39
CA LEU A 98 -0.27 -22.56 -11.72
C LEU A 98 -1.42 -21.57 -11.91
N ALA A 99 -1.14 -20.43 -12.55
CA ALA A 99 -2.16 -19.45 -12.86
C ALA A 99 -3.32 -20.09 -13.65
N ASP A 100 -4.53 -19.97 -13.11
CA ASP A 100 -5.74 -20.37 -13.80
C ASP A 100 -6.42 -19.16 -14.47
N THR A 101 -7.55 -19.42 -15.13
CA THR A 101 -8.33 -18.36 -15.79
C THR A 101 -8.80 -17.25 -14.83
N SER A 102 -8.92 -17.54 -13.53
CA SER A 102 -9.37 -16.58 -12.50
C SER A 102 -8.26 -15.61 -12.12
N ARG A 103 -7.00 -16.07 -12.09
CA ARG A 103 -5.82 -15.21 -11.88
C ARG A 103 -5.60 -14.27 -13.06
N VAL A 104 -5.73 -14.80 -14.28
CA VAL A 104 -5.58 -14.02 -15.52
C VAL A 104 -6.67 -12.96 -15.68
N SER A 105 -7.91 -13.26 -15.28
CA SER A 105 -9.03 -12.31 -15.37
C SER A 105 -9.02 -11.21 -14.29
N GLY A 106 -7.97 -11.18 -13.45
CA GLY A 106 -7.59 -10.01 -12.65
C GLY A 106 -8.10 -9.99 -11.21
N GLY A 107 -8.52 -11.14 -10.66
CA GLY A 107 -9.05 -11.21 -9.30
C GLY A 107 -8.32 -12.16 -8.36
N ALA A 108 -7.77 -13.27 -8.86
CA ALA A 108 -7.25 -14.31 -7.99
C ALA A 108 -5.76 -14.18 -7.69
N ILE A 109 -5.36 -14.45 -6.44
CA ILE A 109 -3.95 -14.45 -5.99
C ILE A 109 -3.39 -15.88 -5.89
N TYR A 110 -2.08 -16.02 -5.60
CA TYR A 110 -1.48 -17.33 -5.35
C TYR A 110 -2.22 -18.06 -4.22
N ALA A 111 -2.33 -19.38 -4.33
CA ALA A 111 -3.15 -20.25 -3.48
C ALA A 111 -4.67 -19.95 -3.42
N GLU A 112 -5.23 -19.07 -4.26
CA GLU A 112 -6.68 -18.92 -4.37
C GLU A 112 -7.26 -19.98 -5.32
N ALA A 113 -8.16 -20.84 -4.83
CA ALA A 113 -8.82 -21.82 -5.71
C ALA A 113 -9.92 -21.17 -6.55
N THR A 114 -10.13 -21.65 -7.79
CA THR A 114 -11.31 -21.29 -8.58
C THR A 114 -12.53 -22.00 -7.99
N VAL A 115 -13.30 -21.28 -7.18
CA VAL A 115 -14.56 -21.77 -6.60
C VAL A 115 -15.74 -21.27 -7.43
N ARG A 116 -16.67 -22.14 -7.83
CA ARG A 116 -17.79 -21.77 -8.72
C ARG A 116 -19.02 -22.65 -8.58
N HIS A 117 -20.17 -22.12 -9.01
CA HIS A 117 -21.41 -22.88 -9.18
C HIS A 117 -21.38 -23.69 -10.48
N THR A 118 -20.82 -24.89 -10.43
CA THR A 118 -20.64 -25.79 -11.59
C THR A 118 -21.92 -26.38 -12.19
N GLY A 119 -23.07 -26.21 -11.54
CA GLY A 119 -24.39 -26.64 -12.04
C GLY A 119 -25.29 -25.50 -12.54
N SER A 120 -24.77 -24.28 -12.65
CA SER A 120 -25.57 -23.12 -13.03
C SER A 120 -25.87 -23.08 -14.53
N SER A 121 -27.10 -22.71 -14.91
CA SER A 121 -27.51 -22.42 -16.29
C SER A 121 -26.74 -21.25 -16.93
N THR A 122 -26.00 -20.46 -16.13
CA THR A 122 -25.14 -19.38 -16.60
C THR A 122 -23.82 -19.87 -17.21
N LEU A 123 -23.46 -21.14 -17.01
CA LEU A 123 -22.25 -21.72 -17.59
C LEU A 123 -22.41 -21.90 -19.10
N ARG A 124 -21.31 -21.77 -19.85
CA ARG A 124 -21.29 -22.09 -21.28
C ARG A 124 -21.43 -23.59 -21.47
N ASN A 125 -22.13 -24.00 -22.54
CA ASN A 125 -22.20 -25.40 -23.00
C ASN A 125 -20.80 -26.05 -23.16
N ALA A 126 -19.76 -25.23 -23.33
CA ALA A 126 -18.37 -25.68 -23.36
C ALA A 126 -17.91 -26.45 -22.10
N HIS A 127 -18.54 -26.25 -20.94
CA HIS A 127 -18.26 -27.06 -19.73
C HIS A 127 -18.66 -28.54 -19.87
N HIS A 128 -19.50 -28.83 -20.88
CA HIS A 128 -19.98 -30.17 -21.21
C HIS A 128 -19.32 -30.73 -22.47
N VAL A 129 -18.18 -30.16 -22.87
CA VAL A 129 -17.36 -30.66 -23.97
C VAL A 129 -16.20 -31.42 -23.38
N PHE A 130 -16.03 -32.68 -23.76
CA PHE A 130 -14.86 -33.46 -23.39
C PHE A 130 -13.58 -32.85 -23.93
N HIS A 131 -12.66 -32.55 -23.02
CA HIS A 131 -11.40 -31.92 -23.34
C HIS A 131 -10.26 -32.43 -22.46
N MET A 132 -9.05 -32.20 -22.94
CA MET A 132 -7.84 -32.15 -22.13
C MET A 132 -7.42 -30.68 -22.04
N ASP A 133 -7.02 -30.26 -20.84
CA ASP A 133 -6.56 -28.89 -20.63
C ASP A 133 -5.31 -28.60 -21.47
N LYS A 134 -4.45 -29.60 -21.63
CA LYS A 134 -3.25 -29.51 -22.43
C LYS A 134 -3.05 -30.80 -23.23
N LEU A 135 -2.51 -30.69 -24.44
CA LEU A 135 -1.97 -31.84 -25.17
C LEU A 135 -0.75 -31.34 -25.93
N TRP A 136 0.44 -31.69 -25.46
CA TRP A 136 1.68 -31.07 -25.93
C TRP A 136 1.91 -31.24 -27.43
N ASP A 137 1.55 -32.39 -28.03
CA ASP A 137 1.64 -32.60 -29.48
C ASP A 137 0.63 -31.75 -30.27
N GLY A 138 -0.51 -31.45 -29.65
CA GLY A 138 -1.48 -30.49 -30.15
C GLY A 138 -0.94 -29.06 -30.06
N VAL A 139 -0.44 -28.65 -28.89
CA VAL A 139 0.15 -27.31 -28.72
C VAL A 139 1.34 -27.11 -29.67
N ALA A 140 2.18 -28.12 -29.83
CA ALA A 140 3.35 -28.04 -30.70
C ALA A 140 2.94 -27.73 -32.14
N ARG A 141 1.97 -28.47 -32.69
CA ARG A 141 1.43 -28.21 -34.02
C ARG A 141 0.75 -26.85 -34.14
N LEU A 142 -0.01 -26.44 -33.13
CA LEU A 142 -0.72 -25.15 -33.10
C LEU A 142 0.25 -23.97 -33.09
N THR A 143 1.41 -24.14 -32.45
CA THR A 143 2.46 -23.13 -32.32
C THR A 143 3.56 -23.29 -33.39
N GLU A 144 3.34 -24.13 -34.39
CA GLU A 144 4.29 -24.44 -35.48
C GLU A 144 5.66 -24.95 -34.97
N THR A 145 5.70 -25.55 -33.79
CA THR A 145 6.87 -26.24 -33.27
C THR A 145 6.84 -27.72 -33.62
N SER A 146 8.00 -28.29 -33.96
CA SER A 146 8.11 -29.69 -34.40
C SER A 146 8.31 -30.68 -33.26
N THR A 147 8.40 -30.21 -32.02
CA THR A 147 8.75 -31.03 -30.85
C THR A 147 7.77 -30.82 -29.70
N LYS A 148 7.56 -31.89 -28.92
CA LYS A 148 6.79 -31.84 -27.67
C LYS A 148 7.31 -30.77 -26.71
N GLU A 149 8.64 -30.69 -26.52
CA GLU A 149 9.28 -29.66 -25.70
C GLU A 149 8.96 -28.24 -26.21
N GLY A 150 8.89 -28.04 -27.53
CA GLY A 150 8.47 -26.78 -28.14
C GLY A 150 7.04 -26.40 -27.74
N GLY A 151 6.12 -27.36 -27.75
CA GLY A 151 4.76 -27.18 -27.24
C GLY A 151 4.72 -26.82 -25.75
N VAL A 152 5.50 -27.54 -24.92
CA VAL A 152 5.63 -27.25 -23.48
C VAL A 152 6.17 -25.84 -23.25
N ARG A 153 7.26 -25.47 -23.93
CA ARG A 153 7.89 -24.15 -23.80
C ARG A 153 6.94 -23.04 -24.24
N ALA A 154 6.14 -23.25 -25.28
CA ALA A 154 5.13 -22.28 -25.70
C ALA A 154 4.04 -22.08 -24.62
N THR A 155 3.55 -23.16 -24.00
CA THR A 155 2.61 -23.05 -22.86
C THR A 155 3.25 -22.35 -21.67
N VAL A 156 4.47 -22.73 -21.28
CA VAL A 156 5.18 -22.10 -20.16
C VAL A 156 5.42 -20.62 -20.43
N HIS A 157 5.79 -20.24 -21.65
CA HIS A 157 5.92 -18.84 -22.05
C HIS A 157 4.62 -18.05 -21.90
N ALA A 158 3.46 -18.63 -22.25
CA ALA A 158 2.17 -18.00 -22.03
C ALA A 158 1.82 -17.84 -20.54
N HIS A 159 2.18 -18.83 -19.71
CA HIS A 159 1.89 -18.83 -18.26
C HIS A 159 2.88 -17.98 -17.45
N TRP A 160 4.11 -17.81 -17.93
CA TRP A 160 5.23 -17.24 -17.17
C TRP A 160 4.92 -15.86 -16.59
N PRO A 161 4.37 -14.88 -17.34
CA PRO A 161 4.08 -13.56 -16.78
C PRO A 161 3.16 -13.56 -15.55
N PHE A 162 2.34 -14.61 -15.40
CA PHE A 162 1.40 -14.75 -14.29
C PHE A 162 1.93 -15.58 -13.14
N SER A 163 2.97 -16.40 -13.37
CA SER A 163 3.52 -17.34 -12.38
C SER A 163 4.98 -17.04 -12.01
N GLN A 164 5.65 -16.12 -12.73
CA GLN A 164 7.08 -15.82 -12.61
C GLN A 164 7.47 -15.57 -11.16
N GLN A 165 6.75 -14.67 -10.47
CA GLN A 165 7.04 -14.35 -9.08
C GLN A 165 6.99 -15.59 -8.18
N ASP A 166 5.99 -16.45 -8.34
CA ASP A 166 5.84 -17.64 -7.48
C ASP A 166 6.95 -18.66 -7.68
N PHE A 167 7.45 -18.77 -8.92
CA PHE A 167 8.59 -19.61 -9.27
C PHE A 167 9.90 -19.00 -8.75
N GLU A 168 10.12 -17.70 -8.97
CA GLU A 168 11.32 -16.98 -8.55
C GLU A 168 11.45 -16.92 -7.02
N ASP A 169 10.36 -16.71 -6.29
CA ASP A 169 10.31 -16.75 -4.82
C ASP A 169 10.73 -18.11 -4.25
N ARG A 170 10.56 -19.17 -5.04
CA ARG A 170 10.97 -20.54 -4.71
C ARG A 170 12.30 -20.92 -5.36
N GLY A 171 12.96 -19.99 -6.03
CA GLY A 171 14.26 -20.20 -6.69
C GLY A 171 14.18 -21.15 -7.89
N TYR A 172 13.06 -21.19 -8.61
CA TYR A 172 12.94 -21.88 -9.88
C TYR A 172 13.06 -20.90 -11.05
N SER A 173 13.79 -21.32 -12.08
CA SER A 173 13.91 -20.57 -13.33
C SER A 173 12.78 -20.93 -14.32
N PHE A 174 12.69 -20.16 -15.41
CA PHE A 174 11.84 -20.50 -16.55
C PHE A 174 12.15 -21.90 -17.10
N ASP A 175 13.43 -22.25 -17.26
CA ASP A 175 13.84 -23.55 -17.79
C ASP A 175 13.55 -24.70 -16.80
N ASP A 176 13.57 -24.44 -15.49
CA ASP A 176 13.09 -25.41 -14.50
C ASP A 176 11.60 -25.71 -14.70
N TYR A 177 10.79 -24.68 -14.95
CA TYR A 177 9.36 -24.88 -15.24
C TYR A 177 9.17 -25.72 -16.51
N VAL A 178 9.84 -25.39 -17.61
CA VAL A 178 9.79 -26.18 -18.87
C VAL A 178 10.17 -27.64 -18.60
N ARG A 179 11.30 -27.87 -17.92
CA ARG A 179 11.80 -29.21 -17.59
C ARG A 179 10.81 -30.02 -16.75
N MET A 180 10.22 -29.41 -15.71
CA MET A 180 9.29 -30.09 -14.81
C MET A 180 7.97 -30.46 -15.52
N VAL A 181 7.47 -29.60 -16.41
CA VAL A 181 6.28 -29.89 -17.22
C VAL A 181 6.55 -31.00 -18.24
N ASP A 182 7.70 -30.97 -18.91
CA ASP A 182 8.06 -31.99 -19.92
C ASP A 182 8.32 -33.37 -19.30
N ALA A 183 8.90 -33.41 -18.10
CA ALA A 183 9.19 -34.64 -17.36
C ALA A 183 7.94 -35.47 -17.02
N GLN A 184 6.77 -34.81 -16.87
CA GLN A 184 5.47 -35.48 -16.81
C GLN A 184 5.26 -36.49 -15.65
N ASP A 185 6.09 -36.47 -14.60
CA ASP A 185 5.97 -37.39 -13.46
C ASP A 185 6.12 -36.71 -12.07
N PRO A 186 5.02 -36.37 -11.38
CA PRO A 186 3.63 -36.44 -11.85
C PRO A 186 3.24 -35.23 -12.73
N GLY A 187 4.13 -34.25 -12.93
CA GLY A 187 3.93 -33.15 -13.87
C GLY A 187 2.80 -32.20 -13.44
N VAL A 188 1.93 -31.87 -14.40
CA VAL A 188 0.83 -30.90 -14.20
C VAL A 188 -0.46 -31.64 -13.87
N LEU A 189 -1.04 -31.31 -12.72
CA LEU A 189 -2.23 -31.94 -12.18
C LEU A 189 -3.36 -30.93 -11.99
N ASN A 190 -4.60 -31.42 -12.06
CA ASN A 190 -5.76 -30.75 -11.53
C ASN A 190 -6.27 -31.52 -10.33
N LEU A 191 -6.63 -30.75 -9.30
CA LEU A 191 -7.41 -31.26 -8.20
C LEU A 191 -8.77 -30.55 -8.22
N TRP A 192 -9.83 -31.33 -8.34
CA TRP A 192 -11.20 -30.83 -8.36
C TRP A 192 -11.96 -31.36 -7.15
N VAL A 193 -12.43 -30.49 -6.26
CA VAL A 193 -13.07 -30.87 -4.99
C VAL A 193 -14.55 -30.49 -4.97
N SER A 194 -15.38 -31.40 -4.46
CA SER A 194 -16.80 -31.14 -4.18
C SER A 194 -16.93 -30.32 -2.91
N LEU A 195 -17.53 -29.13 -3.03
CA LEU A 195 -17.90 -28.27 -1.90
C LEU A 195 -19.41 -28.17 -1.72
N THR A 196 -20.17 -28.93 -2.52
CA THR A 196 -21.63 -28.99 -2.42
C THR A 196 -22.03 -29.57 -1.06
N PRO A 197 -22.93 -28.92 -0.31
CA PRO A 197 -23.53 -29.51 0.87
C PRO A 197 -24.30 -30.80 0.50
N GLY A 198 -23.92 -31.94 1.08
CA GLY A 198 -24.54 -33.24 0.80
C GLY A 198 -23.81 -34.05 -0.27
N MET A 199 -24.56 -34.84 -1.04
CA MET A 199 -24.03 -35.69 -2.12
C MET A 199 -24.21 -35.04 -3.48
N LEU A 200 -23.20 -35.16 -4.32
CA LEU A 200 -23.24 -34.75 -5.71
C LEU A 200 -23.95 -35.80 -6.58
N ASN A 201 -25.19 -35.52 -6.98
CA ASN A 201 -25.96 -36.40 -7.85
C ASN A 201 -25.97 -35.91 -9.31
N GLN A 202 -26.07 -34.60 -9.56
CA GLN A 202 -26.14 -34.05 -10.92
C GLN A 202 -24.83 -33.39 -11.34
N HIS A 203 -24.59 -33.36 -12.66
CA HIS A 203 -23.40 -32.78 -13.28
C HIS A 203 -22.06 -33.39 -12.80
N PRO A 204 -21.89 -34.71 -12.63
CA PRO A 204 -20.59 -35.26 -12.26
C PRO A 204 -19.53 -34.97 -13.34
N ILE A 205 -18.27 -35.01 -12.93
CA ILE A 205 -17.16 -35.02 -13.89
C ILE A 205 -16.95 -36.46 -14.34
N ALA A 206 -17.07 -36.67 -15.64
CA ALA A 206 -16.73 -37.92 -16.29
C ALA A 206 -15.32 -37.83 -16.90
N PHE A 207 -14.62 -38.95 -16.92
CA PHE A 207 -13.25 -39.09 -17.41
C PHE A 207 -13.18 -40.21 -18.44
N LEU A 208 -12.37 -40.05 -19.47
CA LEU A 208 -11.95 -41.19 -20.28
C LEU A 208 -10.86 -41.94 -19.51
N LEU A 209 -11.17 -43.14 -19.04
CA LEU A 209 -10.25 -43.97 -18.26
C LEU A 209 -9.27 -44.69 -19.18
N ASN A 210 -8.06 -44.93 -18.68
CA ASN A 210 -7.15 -45.86 -19.33
C ASN A 210 -7.75 -47.28 -19.26
N GLY A 211 -7.70 -48.04 -20.36
CA GLY A 211 -8.16 -49.43 -20.36
C GLY A 211 -7.40 -50.29 -19.35
N ALA A 212 -8.03 -51.37 -18.85
CA ALA A 212 -7.53 -52.22 -17.75
C ALA A 212 -6.10 -52.81 -17.93
N ASN A 213 -5.55 -52.76 -19.14
CA ASN A 213 -4.19 -53.20 -19.46
C ASN A 213 -3.15 -52.05 -19.44
N GLY A 214 -3.55 -50.83 -19.05
CA GLY A 214 -2.73 -49.62 -19.10
C GLY A 214 -2.33 -49.17 -20.51
N GLN A 215 -2.87 -49.80 -21.55
CA GLN A 215 -2.26 -49.76 -22.87
C GLN A 215 -2.74 -48.66 -23.82
N ASN A 216 -3.73 -47.84 -23.48
CA ASN A 216 -4.12 -46.74 -24.36
C ASN A 216 -4.62 -45.53 -23.56
N ALA A 217 -3.70 -44.75 -22.98
CA ALA A 217 -4.02 -43.34 -22.77
C ALA A 217 -4.32 -42.76 -24.16
N ILE A 218 -5.40 -41.97 -24.30
CA ILE A 218 -5.72 -41.36 -25.60
C ILE A 218 -4.51 -40.59 -26.15
N SER A 219 -3.72 -40.00 -25.25
CA SER A 219 -2.47 -39.28 -25.54
C SER A 219 -1.39 -40.13 -26.19
N SER A 220 -1.49 -41.46 -26.15
CA SER A 220 -0.55 -42.39 -26.80
C SER A 220 -1.18 -43.16 -27.97
N ALA A 221 -2.43 -42.87 -28.32
CA ALA A 221 -3.09 -43.53 -29.45
C ALA A 221 -2.38 -43.15 -30.77
N PRO A 222 -2.07 -44.12 -31.65
CA PRO A 222 -1.38 -43.84 -32.91
C PRO A 222 -2.21 -42.93 -33.85
N ASP A 223 -3.53 -42.93 -33.68
CA ASP A 223 -4.53 -42.13 -34.38
C ASP A 223 -5.05 -40.96 -33.53
N LEU A 224 -4.33 -40.55 -32.48
CA LEU A 224 -4.72 -39.43 -31.59
C LEU A 224 -5.14 -38.17 -32.38
N ASN A 225 -4.46 -37.89 -33.49
CA ASN A 225 -4.73 -36.73 -34.34
C ASN A 225 -6.11 -36.78 -35.01
N ASP A 226 -6.64 -37.98 -35.24
CA ASP A 226 -7.98 -38.17 -35.78
C ASP A 226 -9.05 -38.12 -34.69
N MET A 227 -8.63 -38.21 -33.43
CA MET A 227 -9.48 -38.26 -32.23
C MET A 227 -9.67 -36.90 -31.55
N VAL A 228 -8.77 -35.94 -31.74
CA VAL A 228 -8.80 -34.66 -31.02
C VAL A 228 -8.61 -33.45 -31.94
N SER A 229 -8.98 -32.27 -31.45
CA SER A 229 -8.61 -30.99 -32.06
C SER A 229 -8.06 -30.05 -30.98
N THR A 230 -6.91 -29.43 -31.24
CA THR A 230 -6.32 -28.43 -30.33
C THR A 230 -6.54 -27.04 -30.92
N MET A 231 -6.96 -26.11 -30.06
CA MET A 231 -7.32 -24.76 -30.45
C MET A 231 -6.85 -23.75 -29.39
N HIS A 232 -6.70 -22.50 -29.80
CA HIS A 232 -6.45 -21.41 -28.88
C HIS A 232 -7.69 -21.09 -28.05
N VAL A 233 -7.45 -20.74 -26.79
CA VAL A 233 -8.45 -20.14 -25.92
C VAL A 233 -7.96 -18.74 -25.59
N GLN A 234 -8.52 -17.76 -26.28
CA GLN A 234 -8.29 -16.37 -25.92
C GLN A 234 -8.99 -16.09 -24.60
N ILE A 235 -8.23 -15.58 -23.64
CA ILE A 235 -8.67 -14.97 -22.40
C ILE A 235 -8.09 -13.55 -22.43
N LYS A 236 -8.71 -12.58 -21.75
CA LYS A 236 -8.24 -11.19 -21.78
C LYS A 236 -6.75 -11.14 -21.40
N ASN A 237 -5.90 -10.70 -22.32
CA ASN A 237 -4.43 -10.60 -22.19
C ASN A 237 -3.68 -11.94 -22.00
N TYR A 238 -4.29 -13.07 -22.36
CA TYR A 238 -3.71 -14.40 -22.18
C TYR A 238 -4.21 -15.35 -23.26
N ASN A 239 -3.28 -15.94 -24.00
CA ASN A 239 -3.62 -16.93 -25.01
C ASN A 239 -3.26 -18.32 -24.47
N ASP A 240 -4.29 -19.11 -24.15
CA ASP A 240 -4.13 -20.49 -23.74
C ASP A 240 -4.46 -21.45 -24.89
N THR A 241 -4.41 -22.74 -24.62
CA THR A 241 -4.80 -23.81 -25.52
C THR A 241 -5.72 -24.78 -24.79
N ILE A 242 -6.59 -25.43 -25.56
CA ILE A 242 -7.44 -26.53 -25.10
C ILE A 242 -7.53 -27.58 -26.19
N THR A 243 -7.64 -28.84 -25.80
CA THR A 243 -7.77 -29.96 -26.73
C THR A 243 -9.12 -30.63 -26.56
N VAL A 244 -10.02 -30.47 -27.52
CA VAL A 244 -11.36 -31.08 -27.50
C VAL A 244 -11.36 -32.45 -28.15
N LEU A 245 -12.18 -33.35 -27.62
CA LEU A 245 -12.36 -34.69 -28.17
C LEU A 245 -13.40 -34.67 -29.29
N ARG A 246 -13.13 -35.43 -30.37
CA ARG A 246 -14.08 -35.68 -31.44
C ARG A 246 -15.08 -36.75 -30.99
N SER A 247 -16.30 -36.66 -31.53
CA SER A 247 -17.40 -37.56 -31.16
C SER A 247 -17.12 -39.04 -31.48
N SER A 248 -16.22 -39.33 -32.43
CA SER A 248 -15.76 -40.69 -32.75
C SER A 248 -15.14 -41.40 -31.55
N VAL A 249 -14.50 -40.66 -30.64
CA VAL A 249 -13.90 -41.21 -29.42
C VAL A 249 -14.96 -41.77 -28.49
N ALA A 250 -16.08 -41.05 -28.34
CA ALA A 250 -17.16 -41.48 -27.45
C ALA A 250 -17.85 -42.77 -27.93
N SER A 251 -17.86 -43.02 -29.23
CA SER A 251 -18.41 -44.24 -29.85
C SER A 251 -17.41 -45.39 -29.97
N ALA A 252 -16.15 -45.21 -29.60
CA ALA A 252 -15.16 -46.27 -29.71
C ALA A 252 -15.47 -47.39 -28.72
N GLU A 253 -15.47 -48.66 -29.17
CA GLU A 253 -15.71 -49.83 -28.30
C GLU A 253 -14.71 -49.93 -27.14
N THR A 254 -13.54 -49.30 -27.29
CA THR A 254 -12.47 -49.26 -26.29
C THR A 254 -12.61 -48.13 -25.28
N ALA A 255 -13.54 -47.18 -25.49
CA ALA A 255 -13.70 -46.04 -24.60
C ALA A 255 -14.43 -46.43 -23.31
N LEU A 256 -13.73 -46.33 -22.19
CA LEU A 256 -14.30 -46.56 -20.86
C LEU A 256 -14.46 -45.21 -20.15
N TRP A 257 -15.70 -44.81 -19.87
CA TRP A 257 -15.99 -43.53 -19.22
C TRP A 257 -16.22 -43.71 -17.72
N GLY A 258 -15.35 -43.13 -16.90
CA GLY A 258 -15.42 -43.19 -15.45
C GLY A 258 -16.09 -41.97 -14.83
N MET A 259 -16.83 -42.13 -13.75
CA MET A 259 -17.27 -41.02 -12.88
C MET A 259 -17.26 -41.43 -11.41
N ALA A 260 -17.11 -40.48 -10.49
CA ALA A 260 -17.33 -40.75 -9.06
C ALA A 260 -18.78 -40.38 -8.69
N PRO A 261 -19.70 -41.35 -8.51
CA PRO A 261 -21.06 -41.06 -8.10
C PRO A 261 -21.10 -40.55 -6.66
N ASN A 262 -22.08 -39.68 -6.35
CA ASN A 262 -22.45 -39.28 -4.99
C ASN A 262 -21.30 -38.66 -4.18
N MET A 263 -20.44 -37.87 -4.84
CA MET A 263 -19.31 -37.24 -4.14
C MET A 263 -19.79 -36.36 -2.99
N THR A 264 -19.33 -36.64 -1.78
CA THR A 264 -19.61 -35.83 -0.59
C THR A 264 -18.67 -34.64 -0.49
N PHE A 265 -19.01 -33.69 0.39
CA PHE A 265 -18.15 -32.56 0.72
C PHE A 265 -16.72 -33.00 1.07
N GLY A 266 -15.73 -32.40 0.40
CA GLY A 266 -14.31 -32.68 0.59
C GLY A 266 -13.77 -33.86 -0.23
N GLN A 267 -14.62 -34.69 -0.85
CA GLN A 267 -14.12 -35.64 -1.85
C GLN A 267 -13.65 -34.88 -3.08
N ALA A 268 -12.53 -35.33 -3.65
CA ALA A 268 -11.92 -34.70 -4.80
C ALA A 268 -11.42 -35.72 -5.82
N LEU A 269 -11.37 -35.28 -7.07
CA LEU A 269 -10.82 -36.02 -8.19
C LEU A 269 -9.47 -35.40 -8.53
N LEU A 270 -8.42 -36.20 -8.44
CA LEU A 270 -7.06 -35.85 -8.81
C LEU A 270 -6.73 -36.48 -10.15
N PHE A 271 -6.34 -35.70 -11.16
CA PHE A 271 -6.08 -36.18 -12.51
C PHE A 271 -5.03 -35.34 -13.23
N TYR A 272 -4.51 -35.87 -14.35
CA TYR A 272 -3.52 -35.18 -15.17
C TYR A 272 -4.17 -34.19 -16.15
N ASN A 273 -3.55 -33.02 -16.31
CA ASN A 273 -4.05 -32.00 -17.24
C ASN A 273 -3.77 -32.33 -18.70
N ASP A 274 -2.73 -33.13 -18.94
CA ASP A 274 -2.16 -33.33 -20.27
C ASP A 274 -2.60 -34.62 -20.98
N ARG A 275 -3.31 -35.52 -20.26
CA ARG A 275 -3.64 -36.86 -20.78
C ARG A 275 -4.95 -37.46 -20.27
N THR A 276 -5.67 -36.79 -19.38
CA THR A 276 -6.95 -37.30 -18.85
C THR A 276 -8.10 -36.46 -19.41
N PRO A 277 -8.76 -36.91 -20.50
CA PRO A 277 -9.96 -36.25 -21.00
C PRO A 277 -11.05 -36.23 -19.96
N HIS A 278 -11.68 -35.07 -19.78
CA HIS A 278 -12.73 -34.89 -18.79
C HIS A 278 -13.78 -33.88 -19.24
N SER A 279 -14.96 -33.97 -18.64
CA SER A 279 -16.07 -33.02 -18.82
C SER A 279 -17.09 -33.17 -17.71
N ALA A 280 -17.85 -32.10 -17.42
CA ALA A 280 -19.12 -32.27 -16.71
C ALA A 280 -20.14 -32.96 -17.63
N VAL A 281 -20.96 -33.87 -17.11
CA VAL A 281 -22.00 -34.59 -17.87
C VAL A 281 -23.36 -34.49 -17.18
N TRP A 282 -24.45 -34.48 -17.95
CA TRP A 282 -25.79 -34.55 -17.37
C TRP A 282 -26.18 -36.00 -17.07
N LEU A 283 -26.73 -36.26 -15.88
CA LEU A 283 -27.41 -37.51 -15.60
C LEU A 283 -28.89 -37.34 -15.96
N THR A 284 -29.36 -38.14 -16.92
CA THR A 284 -30.70 -38.01 -17.50
C THR A 284 -31.84 -38.27 -16.52
N GLN A 285 -31.57 -38.94 -15.39
CA GLN A 285 -32.57 -39.32 -14.39
C GLN A 285 -32.54 -38.45 -13.13
N GLU A 286 -31.55 -37.57 -12.98
CA GLU A 286 -31.40 -36.71 -11.80
C GLU A 286 -31.88 -35.29 -12.10
N PRO A 287 -32.57 -34.61 -11.16
CA PRO A 287 -32.96 -33.23 -11.34
C PRO A 287 -31.73 -32.31 -11.34
N ASP A 288 -31.83 -31.20 -12.07
CA ASP A 288 -30.83 -30.14 -12.01
C ASP A 288 -30.73 -29.60 -10.57
N THR A 289 -29.54 -29.75 -9.99
CA THR A 289 -29.23 -29.33 -8.62
C THR A 289 -28.02 -28.42 -8.64
N GLU A 290 -28.05 -27.43 -7.75
CA GLU A 290 -26.93 -26.52 -7.59
C GLU A 290 -25.71 -27.25 -7.03
N ARG A 291 -24.54 -26.95 -7.59
CA ARG A 291 -23.28 -27.61 -7.26
C ARG A 291 -22.21 -26.56 -7.03
N ILE A 292 -21.57 -26.61 -5.87
CA ILE A 292 -20.41 -25.79 -5.56
C ILE A 292 -19.18 -26.68 -5.67
N SER A 293 -18.16 -26.20 -6.37
CA SER A 293 -16.88 -26.88 -6.41
C SER A 293 -15.72 -25.95 -6.54
N ALA A 294 -14.55 -26.47 -6.21
CA ALA A 294 -13.30 -25.78 -6.40
C ALA A 294 -12.35 -26.58 -7.27
N GLU A 295 -11.54 -25.87 -8.05
CA GLU A 295 -10.48 -26.43 -8.88
C GLU A 295 -9.20 -25.66 -8.58
N ILE A 296 -8.07 -26.37 -8.54
CA ILE A 296 -6.74 -25.77 -8.58
C ILE A 296 -5.87 -26.56 -9.56
N ARG A 297 -5.05 -25.83 -10.32
CA ARG A 297 -4.08 -26.40 -11.24
C ARG A 297 -2.71 -26.30 -10.62
N VAL A 298 -1.95 -27.39 -10.59
CA VAL A 298 -0.65 -27.39 -9.92
C VAL A 298 0.43 -28.02 -10.76
N LEU A 299 1.66 -27.60 -10.51
CA LEU A 299 2.86 -28.31 -10.91
C LEU A 299 3.47 -28.97 -9.66
N VAL A 300 3.66 -30.28 -9.72
CA VAL A 300 4.45 -30.99 -8.71
C VAL A 300 5.91 -30.87 -9.11
N THR A 301 6.72 -30.28 -8.22
CA THR A 301 8.13 -30.03 -8.51
C THR A 301 8.97 -31.30 -8.38
N ASP A 302 10.28 -31.19 -8.63
CA ASP A 302 11.24 -32.23 -8.33
C ASP A 302 11.92 -32.05 -6.95
N ARG A 303 11.68 -30.93 -6.25
CA ARG A 303 12.26 -30.69 -4.93
C ARG A 303 11.41 -31.34 -3.83
N PRO A 304 12.06 -32.00 -2.85
CA PRO A 304 11.37 -32.51 -1.68
C PRO A 304 10.85 -31.34 -0.83
N LEU A 305 9.73 -31.55 -0.14
CA LEU A 305 9.17 -30.57 0.80
C LEU A 305 10.20 -30.28 1.91
N GLN A 306 10.70 -29.04 2.01
CA GLN A 306 11.82 -28.68 2.91
C GLN A 306 11.53 -28.98 4.39
N ASP A 307 10.27 -28.89 4.81
CA ASP A 307 9.84 -29.17 6.18
C ASP A 307 9.76 -30.65 6.54
N ALA A 308 9.77 -31.57 5.58
CA ALA A 308 9.78 -33.01 5.87
C ALA A 308 11.06 -33.44 6.62
N LYS A 309 12.17 -32.68 6.45
CA LYS A 309 13.40 -32.89 7.20
C LYS A 309 13.31 -32.38 8.64
N ILE A 310 12.55 -31.31 8.88
CA ILE A 310 12.35 -30.73 10.20
C ILE A 310 11.31 -31.54 11.00
N LEU A 311 10.25 -32.02 10.35
CA LEU A 311 9.23 -32.87 10.99
C LEU A 311 9.76 -34.28 11.34
N ALA A 312 10.70 -34.82 10.56
CA ALA A 312 11.38 -36.08 10.90
C ALA A 312 12.39 -35.93 12.06
N GLU A 313 12.97 -34.74 12.26
CA GLU A 313 13.95 -34.47 13.33
C GLU A 313 13.32 -33.89 14.62
N THR A 314 12.02 -33.59 14.63
CA THR A 314 11.32 -32.95 15.76
C THR A 314 10.64 -33.91 16.73
N ALA A 315 10.76 -35.22 16.53
CA ALA A 315 10.19 -36.24 17.42
C ALA A 315 10.91 -36.41 18.78
N ASP A 316 11.98 -35.66 19.06
CA ASP A 316 12.72 -35.77 20.33
C ASP A 316 12.74 -34.46 21.13
N SER A 317 12.44 -34.60 22.42
CA SER A 317 12.02 -33.55 23.34
C SER A 317 13.20 -32.87 24.03
N ASP A 318 13.38 -31.55 23.84
CA ASP A 318 13.83 -30.66 24.92
C ASP A 318 13.69 -29.17 24.54
N CYS A 319 12.79 -28.48 25.26
CA CYS A 319 12.30 -27.15 24.89
C CYS A 319 13.19 -25.99 25.41
N ALA A 320 14.02 -26.23 26.43
CA ALA A 320 14.76 -25.15 27.09
C ALA A 320 16.12 -24.84 26.45
N VAL A 321 16.87 -25.85 25.99
CA VAL A 321 18.13 -25.65 25.25
C VAL A 321 17.88 -25.13 23.83
N ARG A 322 16.69 -25.42 23.28
CA ARG A 322 16.26 -24.94 21.96
C ARG A 322 16.05 -23.44 21.88
N ALA A 323 15.66 -22.72 22.93
CA ALA A 323 15.49 -21.25 22.83
C ALA A 323 16.83 -20.52 22.59
N VAL A 324 17.90 -20.99 23.22
CA VAL A 324 19.25 -20.43 23.05
C VAL A 324 19.91 -20.95 21.76
N SER A 325 19.67 -22.21 21.40
CA SER A 325 20.11 -22.77 20.12
C SER A 325 19.35 -22.20 18.92
N LEU A 326 18.06 -21.84 19.04
CA LEU A 326 17.29 -21.17 18.00
C LEU A 326 17.83 -19.77 17.79
N LEU A 327 18.14 -19.03 18.86
CA LEU A 327 18.77 -17.71 18.78
C LEU A 327 20.16 -17.76 18.12
N GLN A 328 20.91 -18.85 18.31
CA GLN A 328 22.20 -19.05 17.63
C GLN A 328 22.06 -19.60 16.19
N LYS A 329 21.05 -20.42 15.89
CA LYS A 329 20.81 -20.99 14.54
C LYS A 329 20.05 -20.05 13.61
N THR A 330 19.18 -19.17 14.11
CA THR A 330 18.58 -18.08 13.30
C THR A 330 19.62 -17.02 12.92
N ALA A 331 20.76 -16.95 13.61
CA ALA A 331 21.90 -16.17 13.16
C ALA A 331 22.71 -16.85 12.01
N ALA A 332 22.37 -18.09 11.63
CA ALA A 332 23.16 -18.93 10.72
C ALA A 332 22.40 -19.47 9.49
N ALA A 333 21.13 -19.10 9.28
CA ALA A 333 20.47 -19.31 7.98
C ALA A 333 21.23 -18.52 6.89
N PRO A 334 21.24 -18.96 5.61
CA PRO A 334 22.09 -18.38 4.58
C PRO A 334 21.61 -16.96 4.25
N ARG A 335 22.11 -16.01 5.04
CA ARG A 335 22.30 -14.63 4.65
C ARG A 335 22.85 -14.68 3.23
N THR A 336 22.20 -14.03 2.28
CA THR A 336 22.95 -13.24 1.31
C THR A 336 23.88 -12.37 2.16
N GLN A 337 25.11 -12.83 2.38
CA GLN A 337 26.08 -12.16 3.24
C GLN A 337 26.42 -10.85 2.55
N MET A 338 25.61 -9.82 2.79
CA MET A 338 26.01 -8.45 2.53
C MET A 338 27.32 -8.29 3.28
N ARG A 339 28.41 -8.15 2.52
CA ARG A 339 29.72 -7.98 3.12
C ARG A 339 29.66 -6.68 3.91
N PRO A 340 29.96 -6.69 5.22
CA PRO A 340 29.90 -5.47 6.03
C PRO A 340 30.81 -4.35 5.46
N GLU A 341 31.81 -4.73 4.68
CA GLU A 341 32.66 -3.84 3.90
C GLU A 341 31.87 -3.02 2.87
N CYS A 342 31.00 -3.65 2.06
CA CYS A 342 30.19 -2.96 1.06
C CYS A 342 29.17 -2.01 1.75
N LEU A 343 28.53 -2.46 2.83
CA LEU A 343 27.62 -1.60 3.61
C LEU A 343 28.32 -0.33 4.11
N MET A 344 29.52 -0.48 4.69
CA MET A 344 30.27 0.65 5.21
C MET A 344 30.71 1.61 4.10
N VAL A 345 31.26 1.08 3.01
CA VAL A 345 31.84 1.87 1.91
C VAL A 345 30.75 2.54 1.06
N ASP A 346 29.65 1.86 0.80
CA ASP A 346 28.69 2.28 -0.23
C ASP A 346 27.51 3.04 0.36
N VAL A 347 27.22 2.81 1.65
CA VAL A 347 26.01 3.33 2.30
C VAL A 347 26.39 4.30 3.41
N VAL A 348 27.18 3.86 4.38
CA VAL A 348 27.46 4.65 5.59
C VAL A 348 28.42 5.80 5.29
N ILE A 349 29.53 5.55 4.59
CA ILE A 349 30.52 6.59 4.27
C ILE A 349 29.91 7.75 3.46
N PRO A 350 29.17 7.51 2.35
CA PRO A 350 28.54 8.59 1.59
C PRO A 350 27.53 9.38 2.44
N ALA A 351 26.74 8.70 3.26
CA ALA A 351 25.79 9.37 4.16
C ALA A 351 26.51 10.25 5.19
N VAL A 352 27.62 9.78 5.77
CA VAL A 352 28.47 10.56 6.68
C VAL A 352 29.08 11.77 5.97
N VAL A 353 29.65 11.58 4.77
CA VAL A 353 30.25 12.67 4.00
C VAL A 353 29.22 13.74 3.66
N VAL A 354 28.03 13.35 3.17
CA VAL A 354 26.93 14.29 2.86
C VAL A 354 26.50 15.05 4.11
N THR A 355 26.36 14.35 5.24
CA THR A 355 25.96 14.97 6.52
C THR A 355 27.02 15.94 7.03
N LEU A 356 28.31 15.59 6.92
CA LEU A 356 29.42 16.46 7.31
C LEU A 356 29.50 17.71 6.44
N LEU A 357 29.43 17.55 5.11
CA LEU A 357 29.41 18.68 4.18
C LEU A 357 28.21 19.58 4.43
N GLY A 358 27.03 18.99 4.61
CA GLY A 358 25.82 19.72 5.00
C GLY A 358 26.00 20.50 6.30
N THR A 359 26.62 19.88 7.31
CA THR A 359 26.91 20.52 8.60
C THR A 359 27.85 21.71 8.44
N ILE A 360 28.90 21.56 7.63
CA ILE A 360 29.87 22.64 7.35
C ILE A 360 29.18 23.80 6.64
N VAL A 361 28.43 23.53 5.58
CA VAL A 361 27.68 24.56 4.83
C VAL A 361 26.69 25.28 5.75
N LEU A 362 25.97 24.53 6.57
CA LEU A 362 25.01 25.10 7.50
C LEU A 362 25.70 25.96 8.57
N HIS A 363 26.82 25.51 9.12
CA HIS A 363 27.62 26.30 10.05
C HIS A 363 28.12 27.61 9.40
N LEU A 364 28.57 27.57 8.14
CA LEU A 364 28.98 28.75 7.39
C LEU A 364 27.81 29.71 7.14
N ILE A 365 26.62 29.21 6.81
CA ILE A 365 25.41 30.04 6.66
C ILE A 365 25.07 30.73 7.97
N PHE A 366 25.03 30.00 9.09
CA PHE A 366 24.72 30.58 10.40
C PHE A 366 25.78 31.57 10.89
N ARG A 367 27.04 31.41 10.47
CA ARG A 367 28.13 32.31 10.85
C ARG A 367 28.24 33.55 9.96
N CYS A 368 28.01 33.41 8.65
CA CYS A 368 28.31 34.45 7.67
C CYS A 368 27.06 35.16 7.12
N VAL A 369 25.90 34.51 7.12
CA VAL A 369 24.68 35.00 6.47
C VAL A 369 23.60 35.37 7.49
N VAL A 370 23.44 34.56 8.54
CA VAL A 370 22.44 34.82 9.57
C VAL A 370 22.92 35.95 10.47
N ASP A 371 22.09 36.98 10.60
CA ASP A 371 22.34 38.09 11.52
C ASP A 371 22.52 37.59 12.95
N SER A 372 23.58 38.09 13.61
CA SER A 372 23.91 37.81 15.00
C SER A 372 22.87 38.33 16.00
N ALA A 373 21.93 39.18 15.57
CA ALA A 373 20.81 39.61 16.39
C ALA A 373 20.07 38.41 16.99
N PRO A 374 19.86 38.36 18.33
CA PRO A 374 19.32 37.19 19.02
C PRO A 374 18.03 36.63 18.43
N VAL A 375 17.12 37.51 18.05
CA VAL A 375 15.82 37.16 17.46
C VAL A 375 15.98 36.52 16.09
N THR A 376 16.72 37.17 15.20
CA THR A 376 16.94 36.69 13.83
C THR A 376 17.62 35.34 13.82
N TYR A 377 18.65 35.19 14.67
CA TYR A 377 19.37 33.93 14.84
C TYR A 377 18.44 32.80 15.31
N MET A 378 17.65 33.04 16.35
CA MET A 378 16.74 32.03 16.90
C MET A 378 15.59 31.68 15.94
N LEU A 379 15.09 32.63 15.16
CA LEU A 379 14.13 32.36 14.09
C LEU A 379 14.74 31.51 12.98
N ALA A 380 15.97 31.81 12.53
CA ALA A 380 16.68 31.01 11.53
C ALA A 380 16.89 29.58 12.01
N LEU A 381 17.25 29.41 13.29
CA LEU A 381 17.34 28.10 13.92
C LEU A 381 16.00 27.36 13.95
N GLY A 382 14.91 28.09 14.19
CA GLY A 382 13.56 27.55 14.14
C GLY A 382 13.09 27.13 12.76
N VAL A 383 13.43 27.92 11.73
CA VAL A 383 13.24 27.60 10.30
C VAL A 383 13.96 26.31 9.95
N TYR A 384 15.23 26.17 10.38
CA TYR A 384 16.00 24.96 10.17
C TYR A 384 15.42 23.74 10.91
N ALA A 385 15.02 23.90 12.18
CA ALA A 385 14.39 22.83 12.95
C ALA A 385 13.08 22.34 12.29
N ASN A 386 12.27 23.26 11.77
CA ASN A 386 11.05 22.90 11.04
C ASN A 386 11.37 22.19 9.72
N PHE A 387 12.36 22.66 8.97
CA PHE A 387 12.85 21.96 7.78
C PHE A 387 13.27 20.53 8.10
N GLN A 388 14.13 20.34 9.10
CA GLN A 388 14.65 19.04 9.48
C GLN A 388 13.56 18.09 9.98
N ASP A 389 12.63 18.55 10.83
CA ASP A 389 11.53 17.71 11.31
C ASP A 389 10.66 17.20 10.15
N ASN A 390 10.37 18.05 9.16
CA ASN A 390 9.60 17.65 7.99
C ASN A 390 10.40 16.73 7.04
N LEU A 391 11.71 16.94 6.93
CA LEU A 391 12.62 16.03 6.22
C LEU A 391 12.63 14.62 6.84
N LEU A 392 12.81 14.54 8.17
CA LEU A 392 12.80 13.26 8.90
C LEU A 392 11.43 12.58 8.85
N PHE A 393 10.35 13.36 8.80
CA PHE A 393 9.01 12.83 8.59
C PHE A 393 8.88 12.14 7.23
N THR A 394 9.25 12.80 6.13
CA THR A 394 8.99 12.31 4.76
C THR A 394 10.07 11.42 4.16
N VAL A 395 11.28 11.36 4.73
CA VAL A 395 12.37 10.52 4.17
C VAL A 395 12.00 9.04 4.09
N VAL A 396 11.17 8.53 5.01
CA VAL A 396 10.73 7.12 5.04
C VAL A 396 9.55 6.85 4.07
N LEU A 397 8.96 7.89 3.51
CA LEU A 397 7.66 7.81 2.84
C LEU A 397 7.66 6.83 1.66
N VAL A 398 8.67 6.91 0.80
CA VAL A 398 8.76 6.12 -0.44
C VAL A 398 8.87 4.62 -0.14
N ARG A 399 9.58 4.25 0.93
CA ARG A 399 9.88 2.85 1.29
C ARG A 399 9.03 2.30 2.42
N SER A 400 8.15 3.10 3.03
CA SER A 400 7.37 2.67 4.20
C SER A 400 6.47 1.47 3.91
N HIS A 401 5.97 1.35 2.68
CA HIS A 401 5.15 0.21 2.26
C HIS A 401 5.94 -1.09 2.21
N VAL A 402 7.08 -1.07 1.49
CA VAL A 402 8.01 -2.20 1.40
C VAL A 402 8.48 -2.61 2.79
N LEU A 403 8.85 -1.63 3.62
CA LEU A 403 9.27 -1.88 5.00
C LEU A 403 8.16 -2.55 5.83
N ALA A 404 6.89 -2.21 5.63
CA ALA A 404 5.79 -2.88 6.32
C ALA A 404 5.54 -4.30 5.80
N LEU A 405 5.67 -4.52 4.49
CA LEU A 405 5.53 -5.84 3.86
C LEU A 405 6.60 -6.82 4.35
N GLN A 406 7.83 -6.35 4.60
CA GLN A 406 8.90 -7.16 5.22
C GLN A 406 8.50 -7.75 6.58
N PHE A 407 7.56 -7.11 7.30
CA PHE A 407 7.02 -7.62 8.57
C PHE A 407 5.65 -8.28 8.41
N GLN A 408 5.25 -8.65 7.19
CA GLN A 408 3.93 -9.22 6.86
C GLN A 408 2.76 -8.35 7.36
N ALA A 409 2.98 -7.03 7.42
CA ALA A 409 2.00 -6.11 7.95
C ALA A 409 1.13 -5.50 6.84
N SER A 410 -0.09 -5.09 7.22
CA SER A 410 -1.04 -4.49 6.27
C SER A 410 -0.57 -3.12 5.78
N PRO A 411 -1.07 -2.64 4.62
CA PRO A 411 -0.79 -1.29 4.13
C PRO A 411 -1.10 -0.20 5.17
N LEU A 412 -2.15 -0.38 5.98
CA LEU A 412 -2.50 0.54 7.06
C LEU A 412 -1.36 0.70 8.08
N ALA A 413 -0.64 -0.39 8.39
CA ALA A 413 0.47 -0.35 9.31
C ALA A 413 1.64 0.51 8.78
N SER A 414 1.88 0.51 7.46
CA SER A 414 2.83 1.44 6.83
C SER A 414 2.41 2.91 6.99
N GLY A 415 1.10 3.18 6.93
CA GLY A 415 0.54 4.50 7.23
C GLY A 415 0.80 4.92 8.67
N CYS A 416 0.57 4.02 9.63
CA CYS A 416 0.89 4.25 11.04
C CYS A 416 2.38 4.53 11.26
N LEU A 417 3.26 3.80 10.58
CA LEU A 417 4.72 3.99 10.66
C LEU A 417 5.16 5.39 10.22
N VAL A 418 4.60 5.91 9.12
CA VAL A 418 4.89 7.27 8.63
C VAL A 418 4.27 8.30 9.57
N GLY A 419 3.00 8.15 9.92
CA GLY A 419 2.21 9.10 10.71
C GLY A 419 2.68 9.24 12.17
N ALA A 420 3.22 8.16 12.76
CA ALA A 420 3.69 8.13 14.14
C ALA A 420 4.71 9.24 14.45
N HIS A 421 5.56 9.62 13.49
CA HIS A 421 6.49 10.74 13.64
C HIS A 421 5.74 12.04 13.96
N LYS A 422 4.69 12.40 13.20
CA LYS A 422 3.97 13.65 13.43
C LYS A 422 3.07 13.62 14.66
N MET A 423 2.54 12.45 15.02
CA MET A 423 1.91 12.25 16.33
C MET A 423 2.92 12.51 17.47
N GLY A 424 4.14 12.00 17.32
CA GLY A 424 5.27 12.31 18.17
C GLY A 424 5.57 13.81 18.27
N THR A 425 5.66 14.50 17.12
CA THR A 425 5.88 15.96 17.07
C THR A 425 4.82 16.69 17.90
N ALA A 426 3.55 16.32 17.76
CA ALA A 426 2.47 16.90 18.57
C ALA A 426 2.65 16.64 20.09
N VAL A 427 3.07 15.44 20.49
CA VAL A 427 3.39 15.13 21.91
C VAL A 427 4.52 16.05 22.42
N GLY A 428 5.59 16.21 21.65
CA GLY A 428 6.69 17.12 21.99
C GLY A 428 6.21 18.58 22.14
N MET A 429 5.31 19.03 21.27
CA MET A 429 4.74 20.38 21.38
C MET A 429 3.90 20.55 22.65
N VAL A 430 3.10 19.54 23.03
CA VAL A 430 2.32 19.54 24.28
C VAL A 430 3.25 19.62 25.49
N LEU A 431 4.38 18.90 25.49
CA LEU A 431 5.36 18.98 26.58
C LEU A 431 5.95 20.40 26.71
N VAL A 432 6.30 21.06 25.60
CA VAL A 432 6.77 22.45 25.60
C VAL A 432 5.68 23.39 26.12
N PHE A 433 4.43 23.17 25.75
CA PHE A 433 3.32 23.97 26.25
C PHE A 433 3.11 23.84 27.75
N LEU A 434 3.11 22.61 28.27
CA LEU A 434 3.03 22.38 29.70
C LEU A 434 4.23 23.04 30.40
N ALA A 435 5.43 22.90 29.85
CA ALA A 435 6.63 23.56 30.37
C ALA A 435 6.48 25.10 30.37
N LEU A 436 5.93 25.70 29.32
CA LEU A 436 5.69 27.15 29.25
C LEU A 436 4.57 27.61 30.20
N LYS A 437 3.59 26.75 30.46
CA LYS A 437 2.50 27.02 31.40
C LYS A 437 3.00 27.02 32.85
N PHE A 438 3.84 26.05 33.22
CA PHE A 438 4.39 25.95 34.57
C PHE A 438 5.63 26.83 34.78
N TYR A 439 6.41 27.06 33.72
CA TYR A 439 7.63 27.86 33.73
C TYR A 439 7.62 28.85 32.55
N PRO A 440 6.90 29.98 32.67
CA PRO A 440 6.75 30.97 31.60
C PRO A 440 8.07 31.57 31.11
N GLU A 441 9.16 31.42 31.85
CA GLU A 441 10.49 31.90 31.51
C GLU A 441 11.31 30.93 30.64
N CYS A 442 10.85 29.68 30.46
CA CYS A 442 11.66 28.66 29.78
C CYS A 442 11.92 28.95 28.29
N TRP A 443 11.03 29.68 27.61
CA TRP A 443 11.26 30.11 26.21
C TRP A 443 12.43 31.09 26.08
N ARG A 444 12.80 31.82 27.15
CA ARG A 444 13.97 32.73 27.14
C ARG A 444 15.29 31.96 27.17
N ARG A 445 15.25 30.67 27.54
CA ARG A 445 16.40 29.75 27.61
C ARG A 445 16.16 28.49 26.75
N PRO A 446 15.93 28.65 25.44
CA PRO A 446 15.45 27.57 24.56
C PRO A 446 16.48 26.45 24.38
N ARG A 447 17.77 26.73 24.62
CA ARG A 447 18.88 25.79 24.39
C ARG A 447 18.64 24.40 25.00
N ARG A 448 18.15 24.34 26.24
CA ARG A 448 17.95 23.05 26.93
C ARG A 448 16.91 22.18 26.23
N GLY A 449 15.77 22.78 25.84
CA GLY A 449 14.73 22.07 25.09
C GLY A 449 15.20 21.66 23.70
N LEU A 450 15.94 22.53 23.01
CA LEU A 450 16.49 22.24 21.68
C LEU A 450 17.50 21.09 21.70
N VAL A 451 18.45 21.10 22.64
CA VAL A 451 19.46 20.04 22.80
C VAL A 451 18.80 18.73 23.22
N ALA A 452 17.86 18.76 24.18
CA ALA A 452 17.12 17.57 24.58
C ALA A 452 16.36 16.96 23.40
N GLY A 453 15.69 17.79 22.60
CA GLY A 453 15.02 17.34 21.38
C GLY A 453 15.98 16.73 20.36
N ALA A 454 17.16 17.33 20.15
CA ALA A 454 18.15 16.82 19.20
C ALA A 454 18.74 15.48 19.63
N LEU A 455 19.07 15.33 20.92
CA LEU A 455 19.55 14.06 21.48
C LEU A 455 18.48 12.96 21.36
N LEU A 456 17.22 13.31 21.63
CA LEU A 456 16.10 12.37 21.49
C LEU A 456 15.95 11.92 20.03
N GLN A 457 16.05 12.84 19.07
CA GLN A 457 16.02 12.51 17.65
C GLN A 457 17.17 11.58 17.26
N ILE A 458 18.41 11.87 17.69
CA ILE A 458 19.59 11.04 17.40
C ILE A 458 19.40 9.61 17.92
N VAL A 459 19.02 9.45 19.20
CA VAL A 459 18.88 8.12 19.81
C VAL A 459 17.83 7.30 19.07
N PHE A 460 16.66 7.88 18.80
CA PHE A 460 15.55 7.14 18.22
C PHE A 460 15.61 7.01 16.69
N SER A 461 16.31 7.90 15.98
CA SER A 461 16.63 7.69 14.56
C SER A 461 17.65 6.58 14.38
N CYS A 462 18.69 6.51 15.22
CA CYS A 462 19.64 5.41 15.23
C CYS A 462 18.96 4.09 15.59
N ALA A 463 18.11 4.06 16.62
CA ALA A 463 17.36 2.86 16.99
C ALA A 463 16.44 2.38 15.84
N PHE A 464 15.72 3.31 15.20
CA PHE A 464 14.88 2.98 14.04
C PHE A 464 15.72 2.43 12.88
N ALA A 465 16.82 3.08 12.52
CA ALA A 465 17.67 2.68 11.42
C ALA A 465 18.29 1.30 11.67
N LEU A 466 18.81 1.05 12.88
CA LEU A 466 19.38 -0.25 13.25
C LEU A 466 18.34 -1.37 13.19
N LEU A 467 17.14 -1.14 13.74
CA LEU A 467 16.08 -2.17 13.74
C LEU A 467 15.52 -2.45 12.34
N ALA A 468 15.38 -1.41 11.51
CA ALA A 468 14.97 -1.58 10.12
C ALA A 468 16.07 -2.27 9.29
N PHE A 469 17.34 -2.07 9.64
CA PHE A 469 18.47 -2.66 8.94
C PHE A 469 18.70 -4.14 9.28
N PHE A 470 18.50 -4.55 10.54
CA PHE A 470 18.76 -5.93 10.98
C PHE A 470 17.64 -6.93 10.65
N GLU A 471 16.72 -6.58 9.74
CA GLU A 471 15.67 -7.42 9.15
C GLU A 471 15.27 -8.62 10.03
N VAL A 472 14.63 -8.32 11.16
CA VAL A 472 14.13 -9.36 12.06
C VAL A 472 12.82 -9.90 11.47
N GLU A 473 12.96 -10.70 10.42
CA GLU A 473 11.85 -11.24 9.63
C GLU A 473 10.77 -11.89 10.50
N GLY A 474 9.52 -11.66 10.11
CA GLY A 474 8.34 -12.33 10.68
C GLY A 474 7.93 -11.92 12.10
N ARG A 475 8.59 -10.94 12.72
CA ARG A 475 8.28 -10.53 14.11
C ARG A 475 7.49 -9.22 14.17
N LEU A 476 6.17 -9.33 14.28
CA LEU A 476 5.25 -8.18 14.37
C LEU A 476 5.57 -7.18 15.50
N TRP A 477 6.18 -7.63 16.61
CA TRP A 477 6.58 -6.72 17.70
C TRP A 477 7.67 -5.72 17.28
N VAL A 478 8.52 -6.08 16.32
CA VAL A 478 9.60 -5.21 15.81
C VAL A 478 9.01 -4.00 15.10
N LEU A 479 7.94 -4.21 14.32
CA LEU A 479 7.19 -3.12 13.70
C LEU A 479 6.66 -2.13 14.76
N TRP A 480 6.14 -2.61 15.89
CA TRP A 480 5.69 -1.72 16.97
C TRP A 480 6.85 -0.94 17.61
N VAL A 481 8.03 -1.53 17.71
CA VAL A 481 9.24 -0.82 18.17
C VAL A 481 9.66 0.22 17.13
N LEU A 482 9.56 -0.05 15.83
CA LEU A 482 9.81 0.93 14.77
C LEU A 482 8.82 2.10 14.84
N VAL A 483 7.52 1.82 14.97
CA VAL A 483 6.46 2.83 15.14
C VAL A 483 6.72 3.67 16.40
N THR A 484 7.08 3.03 17.52
CA THR A 484 7.40 3.72 18.78
C THR A 484 8.65 4.59 18.63
N SER A 485 9.68 4.09 17.94
CA SER A 485 10.90 4.85 17.65
C SER A 485 10.60 6.07 16.80
N ARG A 486 9.71 5.96 15.80
CA ARG A 486 9.22 7.10 15.01
C ARG A 486 8.48 8.12 15.86
N LEU A 487 7.62 7.67 16.77
CA LEU A 487 6.91 8.55 17.70
C LEU A 487 7.87 9.31 18.61
N LEU A 488 8.88 8.65 19.17
CA LEU A 488 9.87 9.28 20.06
C LEU A 488 10.84 10.20 19.30
N LEU A 489 11.23 9.82 18.08
CA LEU A 489 11.95 10.68 17.13
C LEU A 489 11.15 11.97 16.86
N GLY A 490 9.86 11.82 16.53
CA GLY A 490 8.94 12.93 16.36
C GLY A 490 8.81 13.82 17.58
N MET A 491 8.72 13.23 18.78
CA MET A 491 8.68 13.96 20.05
C MET A 491 9.87 14.90 20.20
N GLY A 492 11.06 14.49 19.78
CA GLY A 492 12.25 15.34 19.76
C GLY A 492 12.11 16.52 18.80
N GLY A 493 11.54 16.29 17.62
CA GLY A 493 11.20 17.36 16.67
C GLY A 493 10.17 18.33 17.23
N GLY A 494 9.14 17.84 17.92
CA GLY A 494 8.12 18.64 18.57
C GLY A 494 8.68 19.60 19.63
N LEU A 495 9.64 19.14 20.44
CA LEU A 495 10.32 19.97 21.43
C LEU A 495 11.03 21.17 20.76
N GLN A 496 11.61 20.96 19.58
CA GLN A 496 12.35 22.00 18.87
C GLN A 496 11.44 22.94 18.08
N VAL A 497 10.53 22.38 17.29
CA VAL A 497 9.62 23.13 16.42
C VAL A 497 8.68 24.01 17.25
N SER A 498 8.16 23.51 18.37
CA SER A 498 7.29 24.30 19.25
C SER A 498 7.98 25.55 19.80
N LEU A 499 9.25 25.46 20.19
CA LEU A 499 10.01 26.61 20.68
C LEU A 499 10.17 27.70 19.61
N ALA A 500 10.39 27.31 18.35
CA ALA A 500 10.49 28.21 17.22
C ALA A 500 9.18 28.96 16.94
N TRP A 501 8.06 28.23 16.90
CA TRP A 501 6.74 28.83 16.67
C TRP A 501 6.30 29.72 17.84
N ASN A 502 6.59 29.32 19.08
CA ASN A 502 6.34 30.16 20.24
C ASN A 502 7.16 31.46 20.21
N LEU A 503 8.41 31.40 19.75
CA LEU A 503 9.23 32.59 19.58
C LEU A 503 8.64 33.52 18.51
N ALA A 504 8.28 32.97 17.34
CA ALA A 504 7.69 33.74 16.25
C ALA A 504 6.36 34.42 16.65
N ALA A 505 5.53 33.74 17.46
CA ALA A 505 4.29 34.29 17.97
C ALA A 505 4.49 35.50 18.91
N ARG A 506 5.60 35.53 19.64
CA ARG A 506 5.96 36.59 20.60
C ARG A 506 6.65 37.81 19.97
N LEU A 507 6.96 37.78 18.68
CA LEU A 507 7.56 38.93 18.00
C LEU A 507 6.54 40.04 17.69
N PRO A 508 7.02 41.29 17.51
CA PRO A 508 6.19 42.42 17.08
C PRO A 508 5.36 42.09 15.83
N SER A 509 4.16 42.65 15.75
CA SER A 509 3.14 42.28 14.76
C SER A 509 3.56 42.52 13.30
N GLU A 510 4.38 43.53 13.03
CA GLU A 510 4.72 43.98 11.68
C GLU A 510 5.46 42.92 10.84
N HIS A 511 6.17 41.99 11.47
CA HIS A 511 6.92 40.94 10.77
C HIS A 511 6.40 39.53 10.98
N ARG A 512 5.36 39.35 11.81
CA ARG A 512 4.88 38.01 12.21
C ARG A 512 4.38 37.17 11.04
N ALA A 513 3.56 37.77 10.15
CA ALA A 513 3.03 37.08 8.98
C ALA A 513 4.16 36.55 8.08
N LEU A 514 5.20 37.36 7.87
CA LEU A 514 6.37 36.99 7.09
C LEU A 514 7.18 35.87 7.76
N HIS A 515 7.34 35.90 9.08
CA HIS A 515 8.04 34.83 9.80
C HIS A 515 7.28 33.50 9.77
N ASN A 516 5.96 33.53 9.97
CA ASN A 516 5.11 32.33 9.83
C ASN A 516 5.20 31.75 8.41
N LEU A 517 5.22 32.63 7.40
CA LEU A 517 5.39 32.22 6.01
C LEU A 517 6.75 31.55 5.77
N ARG A 518 7.84 32.12 6.29
CA ARG A 518 9.20 31.51 6.19
C ARG A 518 9.28 30.16 6.90
N LEU A 519 8.69 30.04 8.10
CA LEU A 519 8.60 28.77 8.81
C LEU A 519 7.83 27.74 7.97
N PHE A 520 6.72 28.16 7.35
CA PHE A 520 5.92 27.30 6.48
C PHE A 520 6.70 26.83 5.24
N VAL A 521 7.38 27.75 4.54
CA VAL A 521 8.27 27.43 3.40
C VAL A 521 9.29 26.37 3.77
N ALA A 522 9.96 26.56 4.92
CA ALA A 522 10.95 25.62 5.40
C ALA A 522 10.34 24.23 5.65
N GLY A 523 9.10 24.20 6.16
CA GLY A 523 8.32 22.97 6.26
C GLY A 523 8.13 22.30 4.91
N CYS A 524 7.62 23.02 3.90
CA CYS A 524 7.45 22.49 2.53
C CYS A 524 8.77 22.02 1.91
N LEU A 525 9.86 22.77 2.11
CA LEU A 525 11.18 22.36 1.66
C LEU A 525 11.61 21.04 2.29
N GLY A 526 11.36 20.87 3.59
CA GLY A 526 11.63 19.61 4.29
C GLY A 526 10.79 18.46 3.76
N LEU A 527 9.49 18.69 3.56
CA LEU A 527 8.55 17.71 3.01
C LEU A 527 9.03 17.18 1.65
N GLY A 528 9.45 18.07 0.74
CA GLY A 528 9.94 17.68 -0.60
C GLY A 528 11.36 17.11 -0.58
N ALA A 529 12.21 17.56 0.35
CA ALA A 529 13.57 17.07 0.48
C ALA A 529 13.63 15.61 0.94
N GLY A 530 12.69 15.12 1.76
CA GLY A 530 12.70 13.72 2.23
C GLY A 530 12.64 12.70 1.09
N PRO A 531 11.60 12.73 0.23
CA PRO A 531 11.51 11.84 -0.92
C PRO A 531 12.69 12.01 -1.88
N LEU A 532 13.16 13.24 -2.11
CA LEU A 532 14.35 13.51 -2.93
C LEU A 532 15.60 12.83 -2.36
N VAL A 533 15.84 12.96 -1.05
CA VAL A 533 16.97 12.34 -0.36
C VAL A 533 16.85 10.82 -0.40
N SER A 534 15.66 10.25 -0.21
CA SER A 534 15.42 8.82 -0.36
C SER A 534 15.71 8.32 -1.78
N SER A 535 15.31 9.08 -2.80
CA SER A 535 15.57 8.78 -4.20
C SER A 535 17.05 8.87 -4.56
N LEU A 536 17.74 9.91 -4.08
CA LEU A 536 19.17 10.07 -4.26
C LEU A 536 19.93 8.94 -3.58
N ALA A 537 19.55 8.54 -2.37
CA ALA A 537 20.14 7.39 -1.68
C ALA A 537 20.00 6.09 -2.48
N THR A 538 18.83 5.88 -3.09
CA THR A 538 18.57 4.73 -3.98
C THR A 538 19.43 4.81 -5.25
N ALA A 539 19.53 6.00 -5.86
CA ALA A 539 20.33 6.19 -7.07
C ALA A 539 21.83 6.03 -6.79
N THR A 540 22.32 6.54 -5.66
CA THR A 540 23.73 6.38 -5.25
C THR A 540 24.06 4.92 -5.00
N ALA A 541 23.18 4.16 -4.33
CA ALA A 541 23.40 2.73 -4.10
C ALA A 541 23.65 1.99 -5.42
N LYS A 542 22.87 2.26 -6.47
CA LYS A 542 23.01 1.64 -7.80
C LYS A 542 24.30 1.98 -8.55
N ILE A 543 24.99 3.06 -8.20
CA ILE A 543 26.21 3.49 -8.89
C ILE A 543 27.45 2.76 -8.31
N VAL A 544 27.36 2.21 -7.10
CA VAL A 544 28.53 1.65 -6.42
C VAL A 544 28.77 0.19 -6.83
N PRO A 545 30.01 -0.27 -7.09
CA PRO A 545 30.28 -1.58 -7.71
C PRO A 545 29.88 -2.83 -6.89
N CYS A 546 29.65 -2.66 -5.59
CA CYS A 546 29.27 -3.72 -4.66
C CYS A 546 27.74 -4.01 -4.67
N SER A 547 26.96 -3.36 -5.57
CA SER A 547 25.52 -3.09 -5.38
C SER A 547 24.51 -3.96 -6.13
N SER A 548 24.85 -5.14 -6.65
CA SER A 548 23.83 -5.95 -7.35
C SER A 548 22.61 -6.25 -6.47
N ASP A 549 22.77 -6.23 -5.15
CA ASP A 549 21.76 -6.67 -4.18
C ASP A 549 21.29 -5.54 -3.22
N LEU A 550 21.78 -4.30 -3.38
CA LEU A 550 21.37 -3.18 -2.52
C LEU A 550 20.14 -2.48 -3.09
N ASP A 551 19.01 -2.59 -2.38
CA ASP A 551 17.77 -1.93 -2.79
C ASP A 551 17.81 -0.41 -2.55
N GLY A 552 18.76 0.10 -1.78
CA GLY A 552 18.94 1.53 -1.50
C GLY A 552 18.12 2.05 -0.32
N SER A 553 17.35 1.18 0.34
CA SER A 553 16.69 1.44 1.63
C SER A 553 17.72 1.71 2.73
N GLU A 554 18.87 1.05 2.65
CA GLU A 554 19.99 1.16 3.59
C GLU A 554 20.56 2.57 3.60
N GLY A 555 20.69 3.20 2.43
CA GLY A 555 21.17 4.59 2.29
C GLY A 555 20.21 5.58 2.91
N MET A 556 18.91 5.37 2.69
CA MET A 556 17.86 6.16 3.34
C MET A 556 17.92 6.02 4.87
N LEU A 557 18.08 4.80 5.39
CA LEU A 557 18.19 4.53 6.84
C LEU A 557 19.44 5.16 7.45
N ALA A 558 20.59 5.09 6.77
CA ALA A 558 21.82 5.73 7.21
C ALA A 558 21.67 7.26 7.29
N LEU A 559 21.08 7.88 6.26
CA LEU A 559 20.81 9.32 6.25
C LEU A 559 19.83 9.72 7.34
N LEU A 560 18.77 8.94 7.57
CA LEU A 560 17.82 9.16 8.66
C LEU A 560 18.52 9.17 10.04
N ALA A 561 19.49 8.28 10.26
CA ALA A 561 20.26 8.22 11.50
C ALA A 561 21.20 9.44 11.66
N LEU A 562 21.73 9.97 10.56
CA LEU A 562 22.78 10.99 10.57
C LEU A 562 22.25 12.44 10.51
N ILE A 563 21.13 12.70 9.84
CA ILE A 563 20.56 14.07 9.70
C ILE A 563 20.42 14.80 11.05
N PRO A 564 19.91 14.20 12.15
CA PRO A 564 19.75 14.91 13.42
C PRO A 564 21.06 15.44 14.05
N TRP A 565 22.20 14.87 13.67
CA TRP A 565 23.51 15.32 14.14
C TRP A 565 23.86 16.73 13.63
N MET A 566 23.39 17.09 12.43
CA MET A 566 23.60 18.42 11.86
C MET A 566 23.04 19.51 12.78
N GLN A 567 21.86 19.28 13.36
CA GLN A 567 21.26 20.21 14.30
C GLN A 567 21.99 20.26 15.63
N LEU A 568 22.43 19.11 16.17
CA LEU A 568 23.22 19.10 17.40
C LEU A 568 24.46 19.97 17.25
N CYS A 569 25.17 19.88 16.12
CA CYS A 569 26.34 20.70 15.80
C CYS A 569 26.04 22.21 15.83
N LEU A 570 24.87 22.64 15.34
CA LEU A 570 24.44 24.04 15.43
C LEU A 570 24.09 24.49 16.86
N LEU A 571 23.72 23.56 17.74
CA LEU A 571 23.33 23.84 19.13
C LEU A 571 24.50 23.78 20.12
N LEU A 572 25.68 23.32 19.68
CA LEU A 572 26.90 23.28 20.49
C LEU A 572 27.40 24.69 20.86
N PRO A 573 27.46 25.68 19.95
CA PRO A 573 27.78 27.06 20.31
C PRO A 573 26.77 27.65 21.31
N PRO A 574 27.19 28.63 22.13
CA PRO A 574 26.27 29.36 22.99
C PRO A 574 25.23 30.11 22.14
N LEU A 575 23.95 29.83 22.39
CA LEU A 575 22.86 30.56 21.75
C LEU A 575 22.74 31.97 22.36
N PRO A 576 22.39 32.99 21.57
CA PRO A 576 22.17 34.33 22.09
C PRO A 576 21.03 34.36 23.11
N SER A 577 21.19 35.15 24.18
CA SER A 577 20.18 35.25 25.25
C SER A 577 18.95 36.02 24.78
N LEU A 578 17.77 35.50 25.12
CA LEU A 578 16.48 36.16 24.91
C LEU A 578 15.95 36.82 26.18
N GLU A 579 16.75 36.89 27.25
CA GLU A 579 16.33 37.43 28.56
C GLU A 579 15.89 38.90 28.50
N GLN A 580 16.36 39.66 27.52
CA GLN A 580 16.03 41.08 27.35
C GLN A 580 14.77 41.34 26.50
N MET A 581 14.12 40.30 25.97
CA MET A 581 12.93 40.49 25.13
C MET A 581 11.69 40.82 25.96
N PRO A 582 11.02 41.96 25.68
CA PRO A 582 9.81 42.35 26.39
C PRO A 582 8.65 41.40 26.04
N ASP A 583 7.74 41.19 27.00
CA ASP A 583 6.53 40.41 26.75
C ASP A 583 5.53 41.22 25.92
N CYS A 584 5.19 40.71 24.72
CA CYS A 584 4.11 41.28 23.92
C CYS A 584 2.75 40.91 24.52
N ARG A 585 2.09 41.86 25.19
CA ARG A 585 0.68 41.73 25.61
C ARG A 585 -0.25 42.03 24.46
N THR A 586 -1.32 41.25 24.31
CA THR A 586 -2.37 41.51 23.34
C THR A 586 -3.62 42.09 24.00
N ALA A 587 -4.03 43.28 23.56
CA ALA A 587 -5.30 43.87 23.97
C ALA A 587 -6.42 43.27 23.10
N GLY A 588 -7.27 42.41 23.69
CA GLY A 588 -8.38 41.78 22.98
C GLY A 588 -9.70 41.88 23.74
N GLY A 589 -10.80 42.15 23.02
CA GLY A 589 -12.16 42.02 23.56
C GLY A 589 -12.68 40.57 23.44
N LYS A 590 -13.53 40.14 24.39
CA LYS A 590 -14.19 38.82 24.35
C LYS A 590 -15.46 38.90 23.51
N SER A 591 -15.59 38.09 22.47
CA SER A 591 -16.83 37.93 21.69
C SER A 591 -16.98 36.49 21.21
N GLY A 592 -18.20 35.94 21.31
CA GLY A 592 -18.50 34.55 20.89
C GLY A 592 -18.27 34.30 19.39
N ALA A 593 -18.51 35.31 18.55
CA ALA A 593 -18.28 35.21 17.10
C ALA A 593 -16.78 35.05 16.77
N ARG A 594 -15.89 35.66 17.56
CA ARG A 594 -14.43 35.52 17.39
C ARG A 594 -13.97 34.09 17.71
N ALA A 595 -14.47 33.53 18.81
CA ALA A 595 -14.19 32.13 19.18
C ALA A 595 -14.65 31.15 18.10
N ALA A 596 -15.83 31.37 17.50
CA ALA A 596 -16.33 30.55 16.39
C ALA A 596 -15.39 30.58 15.17
N VAL A 597 -14.90 31.76 14.77
CA VAL A 597 -13.92 31.90 13.67
C VAL A 597 -12.65 31.11 13.97
N VAL A 598 -12.12 31.22 15.19
CA VAL A 598 -10.92 30.49 15.63
C VAL A 598 -11.13 28.97 15.53
N CYS A 599 -12.23 28.43 16.07
CA CYS A 599 -12.53 27.01 16.01
C CYS A 599 -12.67 26.48 14.57
N LEU A 600 -13.32 27.24 13.69
CA LEU A 600 -13.46 26.88 12.27
C LEU A 600 -12.10 26.90 11.54
N CYS A 601 -11.23 27.88 11.85
CA CYS A 601 -9.87 27.91 11.32
C CYS A 601 -9.02 26.73 11.82
N LEU A 602 -9.16 26.32 13.09
CA LEU A 602 -8.51 25.12 13.62
C LEU A 602 -8.96 23.86 12.87
N ALA A 603 -10.27 23.69 12.66
CA ALA A 603 -10.81 22.56 11.91
C ALA A 603 -10.29 22.52 10.46
N MET A 604 -10.26 23.67 9.78
CA MET A 604 -9.67 23.78 8.45
C MET A 604 -8.18 23.43 8.44
N LEU A 605 -7.42 23.86 9.46
CA LEU A 605 -6.00 23.56 9.57
C LEU A 605 -5.75 22.06 9.70
N VAL A 606 -6.54 21.35 10.52
CA VAL A 606 -6.48 19.88 10.67
C VAL A 606 -6.76 19.20 9.34
N LEU A 607 -7.89 19.52 8.72
CA LEU A 607 -8.36 18.87 7.50
C LEU A 607 -7.36 19.03 6.34
N ARG A 608 -6.72 20.18 6.27
CA ARG A 608 -5.76 20.48 5.20
C ARG A 608 -4.43 19.78 5.43
N ASN A 609 -3.98 19.67 6.67
CA ASN A 609 -2.81 18.85 7.00
C ASN A 609 -3.08 17.35 6.82
N LEU A 610 -4.31 16.90 7.09
CA LEU A 610 -4.77 15.55 6.80
C LEU A 610 -4.67 15.27 5.30
N SER A 611 -5.21 16.18 4.49
CA SER A 611 -5.18 16.09 3.02
C SER A 611 -3.76 16.11 2.45
N LEU A 612 -2.89 17.01 2.90
CA LEU A 612 -1.50 17.08 2.44
C LEU A 612 -0.71 15.81 2.75
N ALA A 613 -0.71 15.36 4.01
CA ALA A 613 0.02 14.16 4.38
C ALA A 613 -0.56 12.89 3.74
N SER A 614 -1.89 12.87 3.54
CA SER A 614 -2.54 11.82 2.76
C SER A 614 -2.09 11.87 1.29
N LEU A 615 -2.01 13.06 0.68
CA LEU A 615 -1.58 13.22 -0.71
C LEU A 615 -0.14 12.73 -0.90
N GLU A 616 0.77 13.10 -0.01
CA GLU A 616 2.18 12.69 -0.07
C GLU A 616 2.32 11.16 -0.05
N VAL A 617 1.68 10.48 0.91
CA VAL A 617 1.79 9.03 1.05
C VAL A 617 1.06 8.30 -0.08
N GLY A 618 -0.15 8.74 -0.42
CA GLY A 618 -0.95 8.08 -1.44
C GLY A 618 -0.38 8.25 -2.85
N THR A 619 0.23 9.40 -3.17
CA THR A 619 0.91 9.58 -4.47
C THR A 619 2.12 8.67 -4.61
N ALA A 620 2.96 8.55 -3.58
CA ALA A 620 4.11 7.66 -3.62
C ALA A 620 3.74 6.19 -3.71
N GLU A 621 2.64 5.78 -3.04
CA GLU A 621 2.10 4.43 -3.14
C GLU A 621 1.56 4.16 -4.54
N LEU A 622 0.66 5.01 -5.06
CA LEU A 622 0.05 4.81 -6.37
C LEU A 622 1.09 4.82 -7.50
N PHE A 623 2.14 5.63 -7.41
CA PHE A 623 3.26 5.54 -8.36
C PHE A 623 3.87 4.15 -8.40
N GLN A 624 4.07 3.51 -7.25
CA GLN A 624 4.70 2.20 -7.18
C GLN A 624 3.72 1.07 -7.51
N SER A 625 2.52 1.08 -6.93
CA SER A 625 1.58 -0.05 -6.99
C SER A 625 0.65 -0.04 -8.21
N LYS A 626 0.31 1.14 -8.75
CA LYS A 626 -0.63 1.28 -9.87
C LYS A 626 0.06 1.63 -11.19
N TYR A 627 1.18 2.34 -11.11
CA TYR A 627 1.92 2.83 -12.29
C TYR A 627 3.29 2.17 -12.48
N ASP A 628 3.64 1.17 -11.65
CA ASP A 628 4.87 0.38 -11.72
C ASP A 628 6.16 1.25 -11.76
N ILE A 629 6.13 2.42 -11.11
CA ILE A 629 7.25 3.33 -11.06
C ILE A 629 8.22 2.88 -9.97
N GLN A 630 9.49 2.70 -10.35
CA GLN A 630 10.54 2.33 -9.40
C GLN A 630 10.61 3.32 -8.21
N PRO A 631 10.89 2.85 -6.98
CA PRO A 631 10.87 3.70 -5.77
C PRO A 631 11.73 4.96 -5.89
N GLY A 632 12.92 4.84 -6.49
CA GLY A 632 13.82 5.97 -6.71
C GLY A 632 13.20 7.06 -7.60
N LEU A 633 12.47 6.70 -8.66
CA LEU A 633 11.77 7.67 -9.49
C LEU A 633 10.50 8.21 -8.82
N ALA A 634 9.75 7.34 -8.11
CA ALA A 634 8.56 7.75 -7.36
C ALA A 634 8.88 8.85 -6.34
N GLY A 635 9.96 8.71 -5.58
CA GLY A 635 10.38 9.74 -4.62
C GLY A 635 10.78 11.07 -5.29
N LEU A 636 11.40 11.03 -6.47
CA LEU A 636 11.75 12.23 -7.23
C LEU A 636 10.48 12.95 -7.72
N LEU A 637 9.51 12.21 -8.25
CA LEU A 637 8.22 12.75 -8.69
C LEU A 637 7.44 13.36 -7.51
N CYS A 638 7.41 12.69 -6.36
CA CYS A 638 6.82 13.25 -5.13
C CYS A 638 7.52 14.53 -4.69
N ALA A 639 8.85 14.59 -4.74
CA ALA A 639 9.60 15.80 -4.42
C ALA A 639 9.24 16.96 -5.36
N ILE A 640 9.12 16.71 -6.66
CA ILE A 640 8.70 17.71 -7.64
C ILE A 640 7.29 18.24 -7.31
N ILE A 641 6.33 17.36 -7.00
CA ILE A 641 4.97 17.74 -6.57
C ILE A 641 5.03 18.68 -5.36
N VAL A 642 5.82 18.36 -4.34
CA VAL A 642 5.92 19.21 -3.15
C VAL A 642 6.59 20.55 -3.45
N PHE A 643 7.65 20.54 -4.27
CA PHE A 643 8.37 21.76 -4.63
C PHE A 643 7.58 22.72 -5.52
N THR A 644 6.46 22.32 -6.13
CA THR A 644 5.56 23.26 -6.82
C THR A 644 4.96 24.31 -5.87
N ALA A 645 4.98 24.08 -4.55
CA ALA A 645 4.58 25.07 -3.55
C ALA A 645 5.44 26.34 -3.61
N LEU A 646 6.73 26.24 -3.94
CA LEU A 646 7.64 27.38 -3.97
C LEU A 646 7.29 28.42 -5.05
N PRO A 647 7.18 28.06 -6.35
CA PRO A 647 6.82 29.03 -7.38
C PRO A 647 5.42 29.61 -7.17
N VAL A 648 4.45 28.80 -6.72
CA VAL A 648 3.10 29.28 -6.41
C VAL A 648 3.13 30.27 -5.25
N GLN A 649 3.97 30.05 -4.24
CA GLN A 649 4.14 31.00 -3.16
C GLN A 649 4.75 32.31 -3.62
N LEU A 650 5.83 32.27 -4.39
CA LEU A 650 6.48 33.47 -4.92
C LEU A 650 5.50 34.29 -5.79
N LEU A 651 4.67 33.60 -6.57
CA LEU A 651 3.61 34.23 -7.34
C LEU A 651 2.57 34.86 -6.40
N TYR A 652 2.12 34.14 -5.37
CA TYR A 652 1.18 34.66 -4.38
C TYR A 652 1.72 35.92 -3.68
N GLU A 653 2.97 35.91 -3.20
CA GLU A 653 3.60 37.06 -2.55
C GLU A 653 3.65 38.28 -3.47
N ARG A 654 3.96 38.09 -4.76
CA ARG A 654 3.96 39.17 -5.76
C ARG A 654 2.56 39.71 -6.06
N LEU A 655 1.54 38.85 -6.07
CA LEU A 655 0.16 39.24 -6.35
C LEU A 655 -0.53 39.90 -5.15
N GLN A 656 -0.14 39.55 -3.92
CA GLN A 656 -0.72 40.05 -2.66
C GLN A 656 -0.23 41.45 -2.26
N VAL A 657 0.45 42.17 -3.14
CA VAL A 657 0.83 43.59 -2.89
C VAL A 657 -0.41 44.49 -2.74
N GLY A 658 -1.63 44.01 -3.07
CA GLY A 658 -2.91 44.65 -2.75
C GLY A 658 -3.75 43.85 -1.74
N LYS A 659 -4.50 44.53 -0.85
CA LYS A 659 -5.30 44.06 0.31
C LYS A 659 -6.33 42.90 0.11
N GLN A 660 -6.21 42.03 -0.90
CA GLN A 660 -7.19 40.97 -1.23
C GLN A 660 -6.77 39.57 -0.74
N SER A 661 -6.48 39.40 0.55
CA SER A 661 -6.19 38.08 1.14
C SER A 661 -7.37 37.10 1.04
N ARG A 662 -8.61 37.62 1.14
CA ARG A 662 -9.86 36.84 1.10
C ARG A 662 -10.10 36.15 -0.24
N VAL A 663 -10.01 36.90 -1.34
CA VAL A 663 -10.26 36.37 -2.70
C VAL A 663 -9.28 35.26 -3.02
N SER A 664 -8.02 35.43 -2.63
CA SER A 664 -6.99 34.45 -2.92
C SER A 664 -7.16 33.14 -2.16
N LEU A 665 -7.54 33.18 -0.86
CA LEU A 665 -7.83 31.95 -0.12
C LEU A 665 -9.00 31.18 -0.72
N GLN A 666 -10.07 31.88 -1.09
CA GLN A 666 -11.22 31.28 -1.76
C GLN A 666 -10.80 30.61 -3.08
N SER A 667 -10.04 31.32 -3.93
CA SER A 667 -9.54 30.76 -5.19
C SER A 667 -8.66 29.53 -5.00
N MET A 668 -7.76 29.53 -4.00
CA MET A 668 -6.92 28.36 -3.70
C MET A 668 -7.75 27.15 -3.28
N LEU A 669 -8.76 27.32 -2.42
CA LEU A 669 -9.61 26.22 -1.97
C LEU A 669 -10.45 25.65 -3.13
N TRP A 670 -11.04 26.50 -3.97
CA TRP A 670 -11.76 26.03 -5.17
C TRP A 670 -10.83 25.34 -6.18
N ALA A 671 -9.62 25.87 -6.39
CA ALA A 671 -8.62 25.24 -7.25
C ALA A 671 -8.20 23.86 -6.71
N SER A 672 -8.04 23.72 -5.40
CA SER A 672 -7.75 22.42 -4.79
C SER A 672 -8.90 21.42 -4.96
N LEU A 673 -10.15 21.86 -4.84
CA LEU A 673 -11.31 20.99 -5.08
C LEU A 673 -11.36 20.52 -6.54
N ALA A 674 -11.15 21.45 -7.49
CA ALA A 674 -11.10 21.11 -8.91
C ALA A 674 -9.95 20.13 -9.22
N ALA A 675 -8.75 20.37 -8.68
CA ALA A 675 -7.62 19.46 -8.79
C ALA A 675 -7.93 18.07 -8.17
N GLY A 676 -8.66 18.04 -7.05
CA GLY A 676 -9.10 16.81 -6.42
C GLY A 676 -10.01 15.98 -7.34
N CYS A 677 -10.94 16.64 -8.03
CA CYS A 677 -11.80 15.98 -9.02
C CYS A 677 -10.98 15.37 -10.18
N PHE A 678 -9.90 16.03 -10.59
CA PHE A 678 -9.02 15.48 -11.63
C PHE A 678 -8.25 14.23 -11.19
N LEU A 679 -8.09 13.97 -9.88
CA LEU A 679 -7.44 12.75 -9.39
C LEU A 679 -8.26 11.47 -9.69
N ILE A 680 -9.55 11.59 -10.03
CA ILE A 680 -10.41 10.44 -10.39
C ILE A 680 -9.95 9.77 -11.69
N PHE A 681 -9.37 10.54 -12.63
CA PHE A 681 -8.97 10.00 -13.92
C PHE A 681 -7.74 9.10 -13.77
N GLU A 682 -7.90 7.82 -14.10
CA GLU A 682 -6.87 6.77 -13.99
C GLU A 682 -5.83 6.84 -15.12
N ASN A 683 -5.22 8.01 -15.28
CA ASN A 683 -4.12 8.25 -16.20
C ASN A 683 -2.96 8.90 -15.43
N PHE A 684 -1.75 8.36 -15.60
CA PHE A 684 -0.56 8.85 -14.89
C PHE A 684 -0.33 10.36 -15.06
N ALA A 685 -0.43 10.87 -16.29
CA ALA A 685 -0.19 12.29 -16.56
C ALA A 685 -1.23 13.19 -15.86
N THR A 686 -2.51 12.81 -15.94
CA THR A 686 -3.58 13.54 -15.26
C THR A 686 -3.42 13.49 -13.74
N PHE A 687 -3.13 12.31 -13.18
CA PHE A 687 -2.89 12.12 -11.75
C PHE A 687 -1.71 12.96 -11.24
N TYR A 688 -0.60 12.95 -11.99
CA TYR A 688 0.61 13.70 -11.66
C TYR A 688 0.37 15.21 -11.70
N ILE A 689 -0.22 15.73 -12.78
CA ILE A 689 -0.54 17.15 -12.94
C ILE A 689 -1.55 17.60 -11.87
N ALA A 690 -2.59 16.81 -11.63
CA ALA A 690 -3.58 17.09 -10.59
C ALA A 690 -2.92 17.17 -9.21
N SER A 691 -1.99 16.26 -8.88
CA SER A 691 -1.23 16.30 -7.62
C SER A 691 -0.33 17.54 -7.52
N MET A 692 0.35 17.91 -8.60
CA MET A 692 1.19 19.12 -8.68
C MET A 692 0.40 20.42 -8.47
N LEU A 693 -0.88 20.45 -8.83
CA LEU A 693 -1.78 21.60 -8.60
C LEU A 693 -2.42 21.53 -7.23
N PHE A 694 -2.84 20.35 -6.79
CA PHE A 694 -3.54 20.16 -5.52
C PHE A 694 -2.65 20.51 -4.34
N PHE A 695 -1.42 19.97 -4.30
CA PHE A 695 -0.49 20.16 -3.20
C PHE A 695 -0.24 21.63 -2.86
N PRO A 696 0.21 22.50 -3.78
CA PRO A 696 0.53 23.89 -3.46
C PRO A 696 -0.71 24.70 -3.05
N MET A 697 -1.88 24.44 -3.66
CA MET A 697 -3.14 25.10 -3.30
C MET A 697 -3.57 24.75 -1.86
N MET A 698 -3.42 23.47 -1.49
CA MET A 698 -3.71 22.99 -0.14
C MET A 698 -2.59 23.30 0.85
N ALA A 699 -1.36 23.54 0.43
CA ALA A 699 -0.28 23.93 1.32
C ALA A 699 -0.41 25.41 1.69
N LEU A 700 -0.43 26.30 0.70
CA LEU A 700 -0.32 27.74 0.90
C LEU A 700 -1.51 28.37 1.62
N SER A 701 -2.70 27.77 1.47
CA SER A 701 -3.85 28.20 2.24
C SER A 701 -3.62 28.08 3.77
N SER A 702 -2.59 27.36 4.26
CA SER A 702 -2.39 27.02 5.69
C SER A 702 -1.84 28.23 6.42
N GLY A 703 -0.87 28.90 5.80
CA GLY A 703 -0.36 30.17 6.27
C GLY A 703 -1.49 31.20 6.37
N ILE A 704 -2.37 31.26 5.37
CA ILE A 704 -3.48 32.23 5.34
C ILE A 704 -4.53 31.91 6.42
N VAL A 705 -4.93 30.65 6.57
CA VAL A 705 -5.88 30.22 7.62
C VAL A 705 -5.30 30.47 9.02
N MET A 706 -4.01 30.21 9.23
CA MET A 706 -3.31 30.49 10.49
C MET A 706 -3.26 32.00 10.78
N ALA A 707 -2.92 32.82 9.78
CA ALA A 707 -2.91 34.28 9.93
C ALA A 707 -4.30 34.80 10.29
N ARG A 708 -5.34 34.36 9.56
CA ARG A 708 -6.73 34.72 9.85
C ARG A 708 -7.11 34.29 11.27
N MET A 709 -6.78 33.08 11.69
CA MET A 709 -7.04 32.62 13.06
C MET A 709 -6.42 33.57 14.09
N GLN A 710 -5.18 34.02 13.86
CA GLN A 710 -4.44 34.94 14.74
C GLN A 710 -5.03 36.36 14.82
N ASP A 711 -5.86 36.77 13.87
CA ASP A 711 -6.60 38.05 13.91
C ASP A 711 -7.83 37.99 14.84
N TYR A 712 -8.40 36.79 15.02
CA TYR A 712 -9.61 36.57 15.83
C TYR A 712 -9.34 35.98 17.21
N VAL A 713 -8.08 35.82 17.63
CA VAL A 713 -7.71 35.31 18.97
C VAL A 713 -8.28 36.16 20.10
N MET A 714 -8.63 35.49 21.20
CA MET A 714 -9.17 36.10 22.41
C MET A 714 -8.07 36.78 23.23
N PRO A 715 -8.40 37.67 24.18
CA PRO A 715 -7.42 38.27 25.09
C PRO A 715 -6.56 37.25 25.84
N ASP A 716 -5.34 37.67 26.18
CA ASP A 716 -4.36 36.88 26.92
C ASP A 716 -4.96 36.24 28.19
N GLY A 717 -4.64 34.96 28.43
CA GLY A 717 -5.17 34.18 29.55
C GLY A 717 -6.49 33.45 29.26
N SER A 718 -7.10 33.69 28.09
CA SER A 718 -8.19 32.84 27.57
C SER A 718 -7.65 31.50 27.05
N LEU A 719 -8.49 30.46 27.06
CA LEU A 719 -8.18 29.18 26.37
C LEU A 719 -7.94 29.35 24.86
N LEU A 720 -8.49 30.41 24.27
CA LEU A 720 -8.30 30.76 22.85
C LEU A 720 -7.46 32.03 22.70
N ASP A 721 -6.54 32.28 23.62
CA ASP A 721 -5.53 33.33 23.44
C ASP A 721 -4.56 32.99 22.30
N ARG A 722 -3.72 33.95 21.91
CA ARG A 722 -2.83 33.79 20.77
C ARG A 722 -1.88 32.59 20.89
N ASN A 723 -1.28 32.40 22.05
CA ASN A 723 -0.27 31.36 22.27
C ASN A 723 -0.93 29.99 22.32
N THR A 724 -1.99 29.85 23.10
CA THR A 724 -2.74 28.61 23.26
C THR A 724 -3.37 28.18 21.95
N THR A 725 -3.96 29.12 21.20
CA THR A 725 -4.57 28.82 19.90
C THR A 725 -3.54 28.43 18.85
N THR A 726 -2.40 29.13 18.77
CA THR A 726 -1.34 28.80 17.80
C THR A 726 -0.80 27.40 18.07
N LEU A 727 -0.50 27.10 19.33
CA LEU A 727 -0.03 25.78 19.71
C LEU A 727 -1.10 24.71 19.51
N LEU A 728 -2.34 24.93 19.96
CA LEU A 728 -3.43 23.98 19.76
C LEU A 728 -3.61 23.68 18.27
N GLY A 729 -3.52 24.70 17.42
CA GLY A 729 -3.52 24.56 15.96
C GLY A 729 -2.40 23.67 15.46
N LEU A 730 -1.16 23.87 15.93
CA LEU A 730 -0.02 23.03 15.54
C LEU A 730 -0.15 21.59 16.04
N VAL A 731 -0.54 21.40 17.31
CA VAL A 731 -0.76 20.07 17.91
C VAL A 731 -1.84 19.31 17.15
N MET A 732 -2.99 19.94 16.90
CA MET A 732 -4.07 19.29 16.14
C MET A 732 -3.67 19.05 14.69
N ALA A 733 -2.98 19.99 14.04
CA ALA A 733 -2.48 19.84 12.68
C ALA A 733 -1.52 18.67 12.52
N ASP A 734 -0.58 18.49 13.45
CA ASP A 734 0.39 17.40 13.38
C ASP A 734 -0.20 16.07 13.88
N PHE A 735 -0.99 16.06 14.96
CA PHE A 735 -1.57 14.83 15.50
C PHE A 735 -2.72 14.31 14.62
N LEU A 736 -3.77 15.11 14.43
CA LEU A 736 -4.98 14.72 13.71
C LEU A 736 -4.78 14.84 12.20
N GLY A 737 -4.08 15.88 11.75
CA GLY A 737 -3.83 16.09 10.33
C GLY A 737 -2.72 15.15 9.82
N ARG A 738 -1.46 15.53 10.05
CA ARG A 738 -0.33 14.83 9.45
C ARG A 738 -0.10 13.42 10.01
N GLY A 739 -0.53 13.15 11.24
CA GLY A 739 -0.47 11.84 11.86
C GLY A 739 -1.42 10.84 11.22
N PHE A 740 -2.69 11.20 11.02
CA PHE A 740 -3.68 10.30 10.41
C PHE A 740 -3.73 10.37 8.88
N GLY A 741 -3.16 11.39 8.25
CA GLY A 741 -3.15 11.54 6.79
C GLY A 741 -2.59 10.30 6.06
N PRO A 742 -1.40 9.80 6.45
CA PRO A 742 -0.84 8.55 5.93
C PRO A 742 -1.77 7.35 6.07
N ILE A 743 -2.42 7.20 7.23
CA ILE A 743 -3.35 6.09 7.50
C ILE A 743 -4.56 6.20 6.58
N SER A 744 -5.11 7.41 6.42
CA SER A 744 -6.26 7.64 5.56
C SER A 744 -5.93 7.45 4.07
N ALA A 745 -4.71 7.76 3.63
CA ALA A 745 -4.28 7.47 2.27
C ALA A 745 -4.32 5.96 1.99
N ARG A 746 -3.70 5.17 2.87
CA ARG A 746 -3.64 3.71 2.78
C ARG A 746 -5.03 3.09 2.82
N TYR A 747 -5.90 3.61 3.68
CA TYR A 747 -7.30 3.18 3.77
C TYR A 747 -8.08 3.48 2.49
N GLY A 748 -7.96 4.70 1.95
CA GLY A 748 -8.61 5.09 0.70
C GLY A 748 -8.15 4.24 -0.49
N ILE A 749 -6.86 3.94 -0.57
CA ILE A 749 -6.28 3.08 -1.61
C ILE A 749 -6.74 1.63 -1.46
N ALA A 750 -6.80 1.10 -0.24
CA ALA A 750 -7.31 -0.24 -0.01
C ALA A 750 -8.80 -0.41 -0.40
N LEU A 751 -9.61 0.64 -0.29
CA LEU A 751 -11.05 0.58 -0.61
C LEU A 751 -11.37 0.67 -2.11
N GLY A 752 -10.54 1.36 -2.90
CA GLY A 752 -10.87 1.64 -4.30
C GLY A 752 -9.70 2.13 -5.12
N GLU A 753 -8.49 1.71 -4.77
CA GLU A 753 -7.23 2.13 -5.38
C GLU A 753 -7.14 3.67 -5.51
N GLN A 754 -6.84 4.15 -6.71
CA GLN A 754 -6.80 5.57 -7.02
C GLN A 754 -8.16 6.26 -6.84
N GLN A 755 -9.28 5.60 -7.13
CA GLN A 755 -10.60 6.23 -6.99
C GLN A 755 -10.94 6.48 -5.53
N GLY A 756 -10.71 5.49 -4.66
CA GLY A 756 -10.91 5.64 -3.22
C GLY A 756 -10.01 6.73 -2.61
N PHE A 757 -8.76 6.81 -3.08
CA PHE A 757 -7.85 7.90 -2.75
C PHE A 757 -8.35 9.28 -3.22
N ALA A 758 -8.77 9.39 -4.49
CA ALA A 758 -9.27 10.63 -5.08
C ALA A 758 -10.52 11.13 -4.33
N MET A 759 -11.47 10.24 -4.03
CA MET A 759 -12.68 10.57 -3.26
C MET A 759 -12.36 11.09 -1.86
N THR A 760 -11.33 10.53 -1.22
CA THR A 760 -10.83 11.01 0.08
C THR A 760 -10.32 12.46 -0.04
N GLN A 761 -9.50 12.77 -1.05
CA GLN A 761 -8.97 14.12 -1.29
C GLN A 761 -10.06 15.14 -1.65
N ILE A 762 -11.02 14.75 -2.50
CA ILE A 762 -12.18 15.59 -2.85
C ILE A 762 -13.00 15.92 -1.61
N THR A 763 -13.25 14.94 -0.75
CA THR A 763 -14.00 15.12 0.50
C THR A 763 -13.30 16.15 1.39
N TYR A 764 -11.97 16.05 1.56
CA TYR A 764 -11.22 17.00 2.36
C TYR A 764 -11.22 18.42 1.78
N ALA A 765 -11.08 18.57 0.46
CA ALA A 765 -11.14 19.86 -0.19
C ALA A 765 -12.55 20.49 -0.09
N ALA A 766 -13.61 19.70 -0.33
CA ALA A 766 -14.99 20.15 -0.25
C ALA A 766 -15.37 20.62 1.16
N VAL A 767 -15.04 19.83 2.19
CA VAL A 767 -15.30 20.21 3.59
C VAL A 767 -14.47 21.45 3.97
N SER A 768 -13.24 21.60 3.47
CA SER A 768 -12.43 22.81 3.68
C SER A 768 -13.09 24.06 3.09
N VAL A 769 -13.68 23.97 1.88
CA VAL A 769 -14.44 25.07 1.26
C VAL A 769 -15.66 25.43 2.13
N VAL A 770 -16.42 24.45 2.61
CA VAL A 770 -17.59 24.69 3.46
C VAL A 770 -17.17 25.39 4.76
N LEU A 771 -16.15 24.88 5.47
CA LEU A 771 -15.65 25.48 6.69
C LEU A 771 -15.18 26.93 6.48
N PHE A 772 -14.54 27.21 5.34
CA PHE A 772 -14.13 28.56 4.99
C PHE A 772 -15.33 29.50 4.81
N MET A 773 -16.36 29.08 4.08
CA MET A 773 -17.57 29.89 3.88
C MET A 773 -18.30 30.18 5.20
N VAL A 774 -18.37 29.20 6.11
CA VAL A 774 -18.93 29.39 7.45
C VAL A 774 -18.06 30.34 8.29
N SER A 775 -16.73 30.22 8.19
CA SER A 775 -15.78 31.11 8.87
C SER A 775 -15.93 32.56 8.40
N GLU A 776 -16.13 32.79 7.10
CA GLU A 776 -16.42 34.12 6.54
C GLU A 776 -17.72 34.73 7.10
N ALA A 777 -18.79 33.93 7.18
CA ALA A 777 -20.06 34.39 7.76
C ALA A 777 -19.90 34.76 9.25
N ALA A 778 -19.16 33.96 10.01
CA ALA A 778 -18.86 34.25 11.42
C ALA A 778 -17.98 35.50 11.58
N SER A 779 -16.98 35.67 10.71
CA SER A 779 -16.12 36.85 10.68
C SER A 779 -16.91 38.14 10.43
N TYR A 780 -17.88 38.12 9.52
CA TYR A 780 -18.74 39.28 9.25
C TYR A 780 -19.54 39.69 10.49
N ARG A 781 -20.14 38.73 11.20
CA ARG A 781 -20.86 38.99 12.47
C ARG A 781 -19.95 39.54 13.56
N ALA A 782 -18.72 39.04 13.65
CA ALA A 782 -17.73 39.53 14.62
C ALA A 782 -17.34 40.99 14.37
N ILE A 783 -17.32 41.42 13.11
CA ILE A 783 -17.03 42.82 12.73
C ILE A 783 -18.24 43.71 13.07
N GLN A 784 -19.45 43.30 12.71
CA GLN A 784 -20.68 44.08 12.99
C GLN A 784 -20.87 44.36 14.48
N GLY A 785 -20.70 43.34 15.33
CA GLY A 785 -20.85 43.53 16.79
C GLY A 785 -19.80 44.46 17.42
N LYS A 786 -18.66 44.68 16.74
CA LYS A 786 -17.67 45.67 17.19
C LYS A 786 -18.13 47.09 16.89
N THR A 787 -18.69 47.32 15.70
CA THR A 787 -19.20 48.64 15.28
C THR A 787 -20.39 49.09 16.15
N GLU A 788 -21.30 48.17 16.49
CA GLU A 788 -22.45 48.47 17.37
C GLU A 788 -21.98 48.87 18.77
N SER A 789 -21.06 48.10 19.38
CA SER A 789 -20.52 48.43 20.71
C SER A 789 -19.76 49.76 20.75
N GLU A 790 -19.00 50.11 19.70
CA GLU A 790 -18.31 51.41 19.63
C GLU A 790 -19.31 52.58 19.47
N THR A 791 -20.42 52.37 18.76
CA THR A 791 -21.47 53.39 18.57
C THR A 791 -22.20 53.67 19.90
N ASP A 792 -22.63 52.62 20.62
CA ASP A 792 -23.35 52.75 21.90
C ASP A 792 -22.50 53.42 23.00
N THR A 793 -21.18 53.16 23.00
CA THR A 793 -20.28 53.77 24.00
C THR A 793 -20.03 55.26 23.70
N SER A 794 -20.11 55.67 22.43
CA SER A 794 -19.93 57.07 22.03
C SER A 794 -21.13 57.94 22.38
N GLU A 795 -22.37 57.43 22.24
CA GLU A 795 -23.59 58.18 22.57
C GLU A 795 -23.80 58.36 24.08
N SER A 796 -23.35 57.41 24.91
CA SER A 796 -23.48 57.50 26.38
C SER A 796 -22.53 58.51 27.05
N SER A 797 -21.54 59.07 26.34
CA SER A 797 -20.56 60.00 26.91
C SER A 797 -20.83 61.49 26.61
N GLY A 798 -21.97 61.79 25.97
CA GLY A 798 -22.27 63.12 25.42
C GLY A 798 -23.05 64.11 26.30
N ASP A 799 -23.60 63.73 27.47
CA ASP A 799 -24.62 64.56 28.15
C ASP A 799 -24.24 65.18 29.52
N ASP A 800 -23.02 65.00 30.04
CA ASP A 800 -22.63 65.53 31.36
C ASP A 800 -21.89 66.89 31.37
N SER A 801 -21.81 67.62 30.25
CA SER A 801 -21.14 68.94 30.20
C SER A 801 -22.07 70.16 30.22
N SER A 802 -23.26 70.08 30.84
CA SER A 802 -24.18 71.22 30.95
C SER A 802 -24.70 71.51 32.37
N SER A 803 -23.83 71.68 33.39
CA SER A 803 -24.16 72.57 34.53
C SER A 803 -22.98 72.87 35.48
N VAL A 804 -22.06 73.76 35.11
CA VAL A 804 -21.42 74.63 36.12
C VAL A 804 -21.26 76.04 35.56
N ALA A 805 -22.27 76.87 35.83
CA ALA A 805 -22.20 78.32 35.74
C ALA A 805 -22.21 78.94 37.14
N SER A 806 -21.32 79.91 37.33
CA SER A 806 -21.32 81.01 38.33
C SER A 806 -20.80 80.74 39.76
N LYS A 807 -19.72 81.44 40.15
CA LYS A 807 -19.76 82.66 40.99
C LYS A 807 -18.35 83.23 41.28
N GLY A 808 -18.13 84.47 40.82
CA GLY A 808 -17.59 85.65 41.56
C GLY A 808 -16.15 85.64 42.10
N GLY A 809 -15.40 86.71 41.78
CA GLY A 809 -14.21 87.16 42.51
C GLY A 809 -13.15 87.75 41.61
#